data_AF-A0A7C5JPQ7-F1
#
_entry.id   AF-A0A7C5JPQ7-F1
#
_cell.length_a   1.000
_cell.length_b   1.000
_cell.length_c   1.000
_cell.angle_alpha   90.00
_cell.angle_beta   90.00
_cell.angle_gamma   90.00
#
_symmetry.space_group_name_H-M   'P 1'
#
loop_
_entity.id
_entity.type
_entity.pdbx_description
1 polymer ?
#
loop_
_entity_poly.entity_id
_entity_poly.type
_entity_poly.pdbx_seq_one_letter_code
_entity_poly.pdbx_strand_id
1 'polypeptide(L)'
;MSLFYADLHIHSRFSRATGKNCNLPELALWGRKKGLALLGTGDFTHPEWFRELRQMLSPAEPGLFRLSRELECSIEKRLPGSCRKPVQEFGQITVRTDHVRFILQTEVSTIYKKGGRTRKVHHLIFVDSFDSAERIISRLSRTGNISSDGRPILGIDSRNLLEIVLESGEGSYLIPAHIWTPWFSVLGSSSGFDSIEECYEDLGKHIFALETGLSSDPPMNWRLSALDRYRLVSNSDAHSPQRLGRECCIFSGEMEYCSIKTALMTGKGYIGTIEFYPEEGKYHFDGHRACNVRLEPFQTKKAGGKCPKCGKDVTIGVMHRVCELADREEGESSGNAQYWHLIPLEEILSEIIQSGVESRKVQNAYEKLQEIFGPEIPFMHYVDTELLRTKGYIALAEAFERIRTERVIREPGYDGEYGTIKVFNEAELSVFSGQSQLFQFESEPTEITENTTQVIMDDERTGDDISIKRLRDFYARKAAEKNFFVASENSADGLDTEQRKAVSMLRGPLLILAGPGSGKTFTLTMRIARLILDRHVKPEKCLAVTFTRRAAEEMRLRLVKVLGDTSEKIPIMTLHALGYSILNEFGHYMGLSTPLRVLSEFEKNLIFQKLIGVTPAEGMKLQKKLSNLIRTGGKLDADDEITRIYRLYREYLNKHGLVDFDGLISLAVDLFDCKDEVRKIVRGRYDFISVDEFQDIDEMQYRFIKLVTGEH
;
A
#
# COMPACT_ATOMS: atom_id res chain seq x y z
N MET A 1 -8.75 -5.73 -17.68
CA MET A 1 -9.73 -6.21 -16.68
C MET A 1 -10.59 -5.04 -16.25
N SER A 2 -11.92 -5.16 -16.30
CA SER A 2 -12.83 -4.07 -15.91
C SER A 2 -13.23 -4.20 -14.44
N LEU A 3 -12.94 -3.17 -13.65
CA LEU A 3 -13.11 -3.12 -12.21
C LEU A 3 -14.03 -1.99 -11.79
N PHE A 4 -14.64 -2.11 -10.63
CA PHE A 4 -15.31 -1.01 -9.95
C PHE A 4 -15.14 -1.10 -8.44
N TYR A 5 -15.08 0.06 -7.78
CA TYR A 5 -14.99 0.17 -6.34
C TYR A 5 -16.38 0.45 -5.74
N ALA A 6 -16.65 -0.17 -4.59
CA ALA A 6 -17.91 -0.04 -3.89
C ALA A 6 -17.70 0.23 -2.40
N ASP A 7 -18.37 1.25 -1.87
CA ASP A 7 -18.39 1.56 -0.45
C ASP A 7 -19.83 1.40 0.06
N LEU A 8 -20.08 0.28 0.73
CA LEU A 8 -21.42 -0.23 0.99
C LEU A 8 -21.90 0.02 2.41
N HIS A 9 -21.16 0.78 3.22
CA HIS A 9 -21.56 1.17 4.55
C HIS A 9 -21.27 2.66 4.75
N ILE A 10 -22.33 3.47 4.67
CA ILE A 10 -22.26 4.90 4.87
C ILE A 10 -23.45 5.39 5.69
N HIS A 11 -23.38 6.62 6.17
CA HIS A 11 -24.48 7.26 6.87
C HIS A 11 -24.97 8.54 6.21
N SER A 12 -26.28 8.77 6.31
CA SER A 12 -26.94 10.00 5.92
C SER A 12 -26.81 11.06 7.02
N ARG A 13 -27.14 12.30 6.68
CA ARG A 13 -27.22 13.41 7.65
C ARG A 13 -28.24 13.22 8.78
N PHE A 14 -29.06 12.17 8.75
CA PHE A 14 -30.00 11.84 9.83
C PHE A 14 -29.37 10.95 10.91
N SER A 15 -28.19 10.38 10.66
CA SER A 15 -27.41 9.68 11.69
C SER A 15 -26.69 10.64 12.63
N ARG A 16 -26.51 10.21 13.89
CA ARG A 16 -25.73 10.97 14.87
C ARG A 16 -24.27 11.11 14.45
N ALA A 17 -23.69 12.26 14.80
CA ALA A 17 -22.29 12.61 14.50
C ALA A 17 -21.94 12.61 12.99
N THR A 18 -22.96 12.69 12.13
CA THR A 18 -22.80 12.76 10.67
C THR A 18 -22.91 14.21 10.18
N GLY A 19 -22.11 14.56 9.18
CA GLY A 19 -22.12 15.88 8.56
C GLY A 19 -23.47 16.20 7.90
N LYS A 20 -23.91 17.46 7.98
CA LYS A 20 -25.14 17.93 7.31
C LYS A 20 -25.09 17.78 5.78
N ASN A 21 -23.87 17.73 5.23
CA ASN A 21 -23.60 17.50 3.82
C ASN A 21 -23.61 16.02 3.42
N CYS A 22 -23.89 15.06 4.31
CA CYS A 22 -24.21 13.68 3.94
C CYS A 22 -25.61 13.60 3.30
N ASN A 23 -25.75 14.20 2.12
CA ASN A 23 -26.90 14.09 1.24
C ASN A 23 -26.48 13.44 -0.08
N LEU A 24 -27.45 12.91 -0.83
CA LEU A 24 -27.20 12.11 -2.02
C LEU A 24 -26.30 12.80 -3.07
N PRO A 25 -26.52 14.08 -3.44
CA PRO A 25 -25.65 14.77 -4.40
C PRO A 25 -24.20 14.92 -3.95
N GLU A 26 -23.96 15.27 -2.68
CA GLU A 26 -22.60 15.40 -2.15
C GLU A 26 -21.92 14.03 -2.00
N LEU A 27 -22.65 13.00 -1.60
CA LEU A 27 -22.15 11.63 -1.56
C LEU A 27 -21.76 11.14 -2.95
N ALA A 28 -22.59 11.39 -3.98
CA ALA A 28 -22.26 11.04 -5.36
C ALA A 28 -21.07 11.85 -5.91
N LEU A 29 -20.97 13.15 -5.59
CA LEU A 29 -19.81 13.96 -5.96
C LEU A 29 -18.52 13.41 -5.37
N TRP A 30 -18.51 13.13 -4.07
CA TRP A 30 -17.33 12.57 -3.40
C TRP A 30 -17.05 11.14 -3.84
N GLY A 31 -18.07 10.32 -4.12
CA GLY A 31 -17.91 9.02 -4.74
C GLY A 31 -17.14 9.10 -6.06
N ARG A 32 -17.50 10.04 -6.94
CA ARG A 32 -16.77 10.32 -8.19
C ARG A 32 -15.34 10.84 -7.95
N LYS A 33 -15.12 11.70 -6.96
CA LYS A 33 -13.78 12.19 -6.58
C LYS A 33 -12.88 11.09 -6.03
N LYS A 34 -13.45 10.14 -5.28
CA LYS A 34 -12.75 8.98 -4.71
C LYS A 34 -12.56 7.85 -5.71
N GLY A 35 -13.44 7.73 -6.71
CA GLY A 35 -13.40 6.67 -7.73
C GLY A 35 -14.33 5.49 -7.41
N LEU A 36 -15.33 5.71 -6.55
CA LEU A 36 -16.35 4.76 -6.16
C LEU A 36 -17.47 4.80 -7.20
N ALA A 37 -17.75 3.67 -7.86
CA ALA A 37 -18.84 3.56 -8.82
C ALA A 37 -20.17 3.15 -8.15
N LEU A 38 -20.09 2.55 -6.96
CA LEU A 38 -21.23 2.06 -6.20
C LEU A 38 -21.13 2.52 -4.75
N LEU A 39 -22.23 3.05 -4.22
CA LEU A 39 -22.38 3.42 -2.82
C LEU A 39 -23.60 2.73 -2.19
N GLY A 40 -23.51 2.39 -0.91
CA GLY A 40 -24.71 2.21 -0.08
C GLY A 40 -25.49 3.53 0.01
N THR A 41 -26.81 3.47 0.19
CA THR A 41 -27.57 4.70 0.47
C THR A 41 -27.38 5.22 1.89
N GLY A 42 -27.03 4.33 2.83
CA GLY A 42 -27.17 4.56 4.26
C GLY A 42 -28.63 4.72 4.69
N ASP A 43 -28.91 4.36 5.94
CA ASP A 43 -30.06 4.82 6.73
C ASP A 43 -31.45 4.73 6.10
N PHE A 44 -31.71 3.82 5.13
CA PHE A 44 -33.01 3.80 4.43
C PHE A 44 -34.19 3.57 5.38
N THR A 45 -33.95 3.09 6.60
CA THR A 45 -34.99 2.91 7.62
C THR A 45 -35.52 4.23 8.20
N HIS A 46 -34.77 5.33 8.07
CA HIS A 46 -35.19 6.63 8.55
C HIS A 46 -36.28 7.23 7.63
N PRO A 47 -37.50 7.53 8.12
CA PRO A 47 -38.64 7.88 7.26
C PRO A 47 -38.42 9.11 6.37
N GLU A 48 -37.77 10.16 6.89
CA GLU A 48 -37.49 11.37 6.10
C GLU A 48 -36.44 11.10 5.02
N TRP A 49 -35.42 10.30 5.35
CA TRP A 49 -34.37 9.96 4.39
C TRP A 49 -34.92 9.07 3.29
N PHE A 50 -35.73 8.07 3.68
CA PHE A 50 -36.41 7.18 2.74
C PHE A 50 -37.26 7.95 1.72
N ARG A 51 -37.97 9.00 2.16
CA ARG A 51 -38.73 9.87 1.26
C ARG A 51 -37.83 10.57 0.25
N GLU A 52 -36.67 11.08 0.70
CA GLU A 52 -35.69 11.71 -0.19
C GLU A 52 -35.07 10.71 -1.17
N LEU A 53 -34.75 9.50 -0.71
CA LEU A 53 -34.27 8.42 -1.58
C LEU A 53 -35.29 8.17 -2.70
N ARG A 54 -36.59 8.00 -2.37
CA ARG A 54 -37.66 7.81 -3.37
C ARG A 54 -37.83 8.99 -4.33
N GLN A 55 -37.54 10.22 -3.90
CA GLN A 55 -37.67 11.41 -4.73
C GLN A 55 -36.48 11.62 -5.67
N MET A 56 -35.27 11.31 -5.21
CA MET A 56 -34.03 11.65 -5.91
C MET A 56 -33.45 10.50 -6.73
N LEU A 57 -33.81 9.26 -6.39
CA LEU A 57 -33.30 8.06 -7.04
C LEU A 57 -34.29 7.50 -8.07
N SER A 58 -33.75 7.13 -9.23
CA SER A 58 -34.43 6.37 -10.29
C SER A 58 -33.72 5.04 -10.54
N PRO A 59 -34.42 4.00 -11.01
CA PRO A 59 -33.79 2.73 -11.39
C PRO A 59 -32.64 2.92 -12.40
N ALA A 60 -31.57 2.14 -12.26
CA ALA A 60 -30.43 2.12 -13.17
C ALA A 60 -30.23 0.71 -13.76
N GLU A 61 -29.30 -0.06 -13.21
CA GLU A 61 -29.15 -1.49 -13.43
C GLU A 61 -30.11 -2.28 -12.51
N PRO A 62 -30.43 -3.56 -12.79
CA PRO A 62 -31.29 -4.39 -11.94
C PRO A 62 -30.90 -4.36 -10.45
N GLY A 63 -31.81 -3.86 -9.62
CA GLY A 63 -31.66 -3.70 -8.17
C GLY A 63 -30.74 -2.55 -7.72
N LEU A 64 -30.26 -1.71 -8.65
CA LEU A 64 -29.47 -0.52 -8.38
C LEU A 64 -30.20 0.75 -8.82
N PHE A 65 -29.80 1.87 -8.22
CA PHE A 65 -30.42 3.17 -8.43
C PHE A 65 -29.38 4.22 -8.82
N ARG A 66 -29.82 5.30 -9.45
CA ARG A 66 -28.98 6.47 -9.77
C ARG A 66 -29.74 7.75 -9.51
N LEU A 67 -29.01 8.85 -9.39
CA LEU A 67 -29.61 10.18 -9.30
C LEU A 67 -30.29 10.58 -10.61
N SER A 68 -31.21 11.52 -10.52
CA SER A 68 -31.79 12.14 -11.71
C SER A 68 -30.70 12.76 -12.60
N ARG A 69 -30.94 12.76 -13.91
CA ARG A 69 -30.01 13.33 -14.90
C ARG A 69 -29.64 14.79 -14.60
N GLU A 70 -30.58 15.58 -14.08
CA GLU A 70 -30.33 16.97 -13.69
C GLU A 70 -29.29 17.07 -12.57
N LEU A 71 -29.42 16.26 -11.53
CA LEU A 71 -28.47 16.21 -10.41
C LEU A 71 -27.11 15.70 -10.86
N GLU A 72 -27.07 14.68 -11.72
CA GLU A 72 -25.83 14.15 -12.29
C GLU A 72 -25.09 15.22 -13.11
N CYS A 73 -25.79 15.96 -13.98
CA CYS A 73 -25.20 17.07 -14.72
C CYS A 73 -24.69 18.19 -13.79
N SER A 74 -25.38 18.45 -12.67
CA SER A 74 -24.91 19.41 -11.66
C SER A 74 -23.61 18.94 -10.98
N ILE A 75 -23.50 17.65 -10.69
CA ILE A 75 -22.28 17.04 -10.13
C ILE A 75 -21.13 17.13 -11.12
N GLU A 76 -21.35 16.78 -12.39
CA GLU A 76 -20.31 16.81 -13.43
C GLU A 76 -19.65 18.18 -13.59
N LYS A 77 -20.43 19.26 -13.48
CA LYS A 77 -19.91 20.64 -13.54
C LYS A 77 -18.94 20.96 -12.40
N ARG A 78 -19.08 20.29 -11.25
CA ARG A 78 -18.25 20.49 -10.05
C ARG A 78 -17.08 19.52 -9.97
N LEU A 79 -17.03 18.50 -10.83
CA LEU A 79 -15.94 17.52 -10.83
C LEU A 79 -14.66 18.10 -11.45
N PRO A 80 -13.48 17.78 -10.89
CA PRO A 80 -12.20 17.97 -11.55
C PRO A 80 -12.17 17.27 -12.92
N GLY A 81 -11.43 17.82 -13.88
CA GLY A 81 -11.42 17.40 -15.28
C GLY A 81 -11.25 15.90 -15.47
N SER A 82 -10.17 15.32 -14.95
CA SER A 82 -9.91 13.87 -15.10
C SER A 82 -10.91 12.98 -14.34
N CYS A 83 -11.59 13.49 -13.29
CA CYS A 83 -12.67 12.77 -12.59
C CYS A 83 -13.98 12.68 -13.40
N ARG A 84 -14.15 13.50 -14.45
CA ARG A 84 -15.35 13.47 -15.31
C ARG A 84 -15.38 12.26 -16.24
N LYS A 85 -14.20 11.70 -16.56
CA LYS A 85 -14.10 10.52 -17.44
C LYS A 85 -14.90 9.37 -16.83
N PRO A 86 -15.72 8.65 -17.62
CA PRO A 86 -16.52 7.54 -17.13
C PRO A 86 -15.68 6.30 -16.80
N VAL A 87 -14.43 6.28 -17.25
CA VAL A 87 -13.50 5.17 -17.09
C VAL A 87 -12.09 5.75 -16.88
N GLN A 88 -11.32 5.13 -15.99
CA GLN A 88 -9.89 5.38 -15.82
C GLN A 88 -9.10 4.17 -16.31
N GLU A 89 -8.05 4.43 -17.08
CA GLU A 89 -7.21 3.37 -17.68
C GLU A 89 -5.79 3.45 -17.11
N PHE A 90 -5.32 2.31 -16.60
CA PHE A 90 -3.98 2.13 -16.05
C PHE A 90 -3.36 0.87 -16.67
N GLY A 91 -2.75 1.03 -17.85
CA GLY A 91 -2.24 -0.09 -18.63
C GLY A 91 -3.36 -1.05 -19.04
N GLN A 92 -3.34 -2.29 -18.53
CA GLN A 92 -4.36 -3.32 -18.81
C GLN A 92 -5.55 -3.28 -17.84
N ILE A 93 -5.52 -2.39 -16.84
CA ILE A 93 -6.56 -2.24 -15.84
C ILE A 93 -7.49 -1.09 -16.25
N THR A 94 -8.78 -1.36 -16.23
CA THR A 94 -9.83 -0.41 -16.57
C THR A 94 -10.74 -0.28 -15.36
N VAL A 95 -10.91 0.93 -14.83
CA VAL A 95 -11.75 1.17 -13.65
C VAL A 95 -12.95 2.02 -14.06
N ARG A 96 -14.16 1.50 -13.84
CA ARG A 96 -15.41 2.23 -14.03
C ARG A 96 -15.52 3.33 -12.99
N THR A 97 -15.75 4.56 -13.46
CA THR A 97 -15.88 5.78 -12.66
C THR A 97 -16.97 6.70 -13.23
N ASP A 98 -17.98 6.13 -13.89
CA ASP A 98 -19.16 6.83 -14.39
C ASP A 98 -20.07 7.28 -13.24
N HIS A 99 -21.32 7.65 -13.51
CA HIS A 99 -22.23 8.11 -12.47
C HIS A 99 -22.39 7.07 -11.36
N VAL A 100 -22.35 7.53 -10.11
CA VAL A 100 -22.46 6.65 -8.94
C VAL A 100 -23.82 5.95 -8.97
N ARG A 101 -23.79 4.64 -8.80
CA ARG A 101 -24.98 3.85 -8.50
C ARG A 101 -25.14 3.69 -6.99
N PHE A 102 -26.37 3.48 -6.58
CA PHE A 102 -26.76 3.30 -5.20
C PHE A 102 -27.41 1.93 -5.01
N ILE A 103 -27.01 1.23 -3.94
CA ILE A 103 -27.71 0.07 -3.40
C ILE A 103 -28.42 0.49 -2.12
N LEU A 104 -29.68 0.08 -1.95
CA LEU A 104 -30.43 0.39 -0.74
C LEU A 104 -29.80 -0.35 0.44
N GLN A 105 -29.14 0.42 1.30
CA GLN A 105 -28.44 -0.06 2.48
C GLN A 105 -28.82 0.75 3.73
N THR A 106 -28.91 0.08 4.88
CA THR A 106 -29.07 0.68 6.21
C THR A 106 -28.21 -0.07 7.22
N GLU A 107 -27.77 0.61 8.28
CA GLU A 107 -27.25 -0.03 9.48
C GLU A 107 -28.34 -0.03 10.56
N VAL A 108 -28.48 -1.12 11.32
CA VAL A 108 -29.36 -1.22 12.49
C VAL A 108 -28.54 -1.65 13.68
N SER A 109 -28.72 -0.96 14.81
CA SER A 109 -28.09 -1.30 16.09
C SER A 109 -29.07 -2.10 16.95
N THR A 110 -28.67 -3.28 17.41
CA THR A 110 -29.45 -4.10 18.34
C THR A 110 -28.86 -4.00 19.75
N ILE A 111 -29.71 -3.81 20.75
CA ILE A 111 -29.31 -3.85 22.16
C ILE A 111 -30.31 -4.69 22.95
N TYR A 112 -29.87 -5.86 23.42
CA TYR A 112 -30.75 -6.84 24.06
C TYR A 112 -29.98 -7.72 25.06
N LYS A 113 -30.69 -8.49 25.89
CA LYS A 113 -30.08 -9.44 26.81
C LYS A 113 -30.10 -10.85 26.22
N LYS A 114 -28.95 -11.53 26.22
CA LYS A 114 -28.80 -12.93 25.79
C LYS A 114 -27.62 -13.58 26.51
N GLY A 115 -27.78 -14.84 26.92
CA GLY A 115 -26.74 -15.55 27.67
C GLY A 115 -26.31 -14.84 28.97
N GLY A 116 -27.24 -14.15 29.65
CA GLY A 116 -26.95 -13.39 30.88
C GLY A 116 -26.16 -12.09 30.69
N ARG A 117 -25.81 -11.71 29.45
CA ARG A 117 -25.08 -10.49 29.11
C ARG A 117 -25.94 -9.53 28.30
N THR A 118 -25.61 -8.24 28.34
CA THR A 118 -26.17 -7.26 27.40
C THR A 118 -25.35 -7.30 26.12
N ARG A 119 -25.97 -7.69 25.02
CA ARG A 119 -25.38 -7.73 23.68
C ARG A 119 -25.68 -6.42 22.98
N LYS A 120 -24.67 -5.91 22.25
CA LYS A 120 -24.79 -4.73 21.40
C LYS A 120 -24.12 -5.07 20.09
N VAL A 121 -24.88 -5.06 18.99
CA VAL A 121 -24.37 -5.48 17.68
C VAL A 121 -24.95 -4.58 16.60
N HIS A 122 -24.14 -4.22 15.63
CA HIS A 122 -24.58 -3.54 14.43
C HIS A 122 -24.66 -4.48 13.24
N HIS A 123 -25.62 -4.21 12.38
CA HIS A 123 -25.96 -5.04 11.24
C HIS A 123 -26.19 -4.19 10.00
N LEU A 124 -25.56 -4.56 8.90
CA LEU A 124 -25.85 -3.99 7.59
C LEU A 124 -26.92 -4.80 6.89
N ILE A 125 -27.90 -4.11 6.36
CA ILE A 125 -29.03 -4.70 5.66
C ILE A 125 -29.05 -4.13 4.25
N PHE A 126 -29.18 -5.03 3.28
CA PHE A 126 -29.21 -4.71 1.85
C PHE A 126 -30.50 -5.25 1.25
N VAL A 127 -31.11 -4.44 0.38
CA VAL A 127 -32.32 -4.81 -0.36
C VAL A 127 -32.24 -4.32 -1.80
N ASP A 128 -32.91 -5.04 -2.70
CA ASP A 128 -32.91 -4.80 -4.15
C ASP A 128 -33.96 -3.77 -4.62
N SER A 129 -34.90 -3.41 -3.74
CA SER A 129 -36.08 -2.65 -4.12
C SER A 129 -36.63 -1.82 -2.96
N PHE A 130 -37.27 -0.70 -3.30
CA PHE A 130 -37.97 0.13 -2.34
C PHE A 130 -39.11 -0.63 -1.63
N ASP A 131 -39.74 -1.60 -2.30
CA ASP A 131 -40.80 -2.42 -1.70
C ASP A 131 -40.26 -3.34 -0.59
N SER A 132 -39.09 -3.96 -0.80
CA SER A 132 -38.38 -4.72 0.23
C SER A 132 -37.98 -3.81 1.40
N ALA A 133 -37.47 -2.60 1.12
CA ALA A 133 -37.15 -1.60 2.15
C ALA A 133 -38.39 -1.20 2.98
N GLU A 134 -39.55 -0.97 2.34
CA GLU A 134 -40.80 -0.64 3.04
C GLU A 134 -41.30 -1.75 3.94
N ARG A 135 -41.20 -3.01 3.51
CA ARG A 135 -41.54 -4.15 4.36
C ARG A 135 -40.68 -4.18 5.63
N ILE A 136 -39.38 -3.88 5.52
CA ILE A 136 -38.49 -3.76 6.68
C ILE A 136 -38.90 -2.58 7.57
N ILE A 137 -39.08 -1.39 7.00
CA ILE A 137 -39.52 -0.17 7.73
C ILE A 137 -40.81 -0.43 8.51
N SER A 138 -41.80 -1.07 7.87
CA SER A 138 -43.09 -1.41 8.48
C SER A 138 -42.97 -2.39 9.64
N ARG A 139 -42.04 -3.36 9.56
CA ARG A 139 -41.77 -4.30 10.66
C ARG A 139 -40.98 -3.63 11.78
N LEU A 140 -39.91 -2.90 11.48
CA LEU A 140 -39.04 -2.28 12.49
C LEU A 140 -39.72 -1.14 13.26
N SER A 141 -40.59 -0.35 12.61
CA SER A 141 -41.37 0.72 13.26
C SER A 141 -42.31 0.22 14.36
N ARG A 142 -42.72 -1.06 14.30
CA ARG A 142 -43.53 -1.71 15.36
C ARG A 142 -42.68 -2.16 16.55
N THR A 143 -41.38 -2.34 16.33
CA THR A 143 -40.43 -2.83 17.34
C THR A 143 -39.81 -1.69 18.14
N GLY A 144 -39.57 -0.54 17.51
CA GLY A 144 -38.96 0.61 18.19
C GLY A 144 -38.93 1.86 17.33
N ASN A 145 -38.25 2.90 17.84
CA ASN A 145 -38.18 4.19 17.17
C ASN A 145 -37.13 4.16 16.05
N ILE A 146 -37.59 4.30 14.80
CA ILE A 146 -36.75 4.38 13.60
C ILE A 146 -36.58 5.81 13.06
N SER A 147 -37.15 6.80 13.74
CA SER A 147 -37.21 8.20 13.28
C SER A 147 -36.26 9.16 14.01
N SER A 148 -35.63 8.73 15.10
CA SER A 148 -34.76 9.60 15.91
C SER A 148 -33.30 9.63 15.44
N ASP A 149 -32.89 8.66 14.65
CA ASP A 149 -31.51 8.45 14.22
C ASP A 149 -31.53 7.68 12.90
N GLY A 150 -30.60 7.99 11.99
CA GLY A 150 -30.41 7.24 10.75
C GLY A 150 -30.00 5.78 10.98
N ARG A 151 -29.30 5.52 12.09
CA ARG A 151 -29.10 4.17 12.64
C ARG A 151 -30.04 3.94 13.81
N PRO A 152 -31.18 3.27 13.60
CA PRO A 152 -32.09 2.98 14.70
C PRO A 152 -31.45 2.00 15.69
N ILE A 153 -31.69 2.25 16.98
CA ILE A 153 -31.29 1.37 18.09
C ILE A 153 -32.54 0.63 18.57
N LEU A 154 -32.55 -0.68 18.40
CA LEU A 154 -33.73 -1.52 18.63
C LEU A 154 -33.46 -2.60 19.68
N GLY A 155 -34.44 -2.84 20.54
CA GLY A 155 -34.42 -3.88 21.57
C GLY A 155 -34.73 -5.29 21.04
N ILE A 156 -34.23 -5.64 19.86
CA ILE A 156 -34.51 -6.91 19.17
C ILE A 156 -33.27 -7.80 19.13
N ASP A 157 -33.46 -9.11 19.21
CA ASP A 157 -32.38 -10.08 19.03
C ASP A 157 -31.86 -10.07 17.58
N SER A 158 -30.54 -10.15 17.39
CA SER A 158 -29.88 -10.23 16.08
C SER A 158 -30.45 -11.31 15.15
N ARG A 159 -30.79 -12.48 15.70
CA ARG A 159 -31.42 -13.59 14.96
C ARG A 159 -32.80 -13.17 14.44
N ASN A 160 -33.60 -12.50 15.25
CA ASN A 160 -34.94 -12.04 14.86
C ASN A 160 -34.88 -10.87 13.87
N LEU A 161 -33.86 -10.01 13.97
CA LEU A 161 -33.61 -9.00 12.94
C LEU A 161 -33.29 -9.67 11.59
N LEU A 162 -32.41 -10.69 11.58
CA LEU A 162 -32.10 -11.45 10.37
C LEU A 162 -33.35 -12.12 9.76
N GLU A 163 -34.23 -12.69 10.59
CA GLU A 163 -35.51 -13.24 10.11
C GLU A 163 -36.38 -12.18 9.41
N ILE A 164 -36.55 -11.00 10.01
CA ILE A 164 -37.30 -9.89 9.39
C ILE A 164 -36.70 -9.50 8.03
N VAL A 165 -35.37 -9.47 7.92
CA VAL A 165 -34.68 -9.16 6.66
C VAL A 165 -34.94 -10.24 5.62
N LEU A 166 -34.83 -11.52 5.96
CA LEU A 166 -35.06 -12.63 5.03
C LEU A 166 -36.53 -12.69 4.57
N GLU A 167 -37.49 -12.39 5.45
CA GLU A 167 -38.91 -12.30 5.11
C GLU A 167 -39.25 -11.11 4.21
N SER A 168 -38.38 -10.09 4.13
CA SER A 168 -38.64 -8.89 3.34
C SER A 168 -38.47 -9.08 1.84
N GLY A 169 -37.83 -10.15 1.37
CA GLY A 169 -37.66 -10.46 -0.05
C GLY A 169 -36.49 -11.40 -0.31
N GLU A 170 -36.56 -12.19 -1.39
CA GLU A 170 -35.50 -13.17 -1.74
C GLU A 170 -34.13 -12.51 -2.00
N GLY A 171 -34.15 -11.27 -2.52
CA GLY A 171 -32.96 -10.45 -2.74
C GLY A 171 -32.33 -9.95 -1.45
N SER A 172 -33.08 -9.79 -0.36
CA SER A 172 -32.63 -9.17 0.88
C SER A 172 -31.58 -10.01 1.60
N TYR A 173 -30.60 -9.35 2.21
CA TYR A 173 -29.60 -10.01 3.04
C TYR A 173 -29.07 -9.08 4.13
N LEU A 174 -28.49 -9.68 5.17
CA LEU A 174 -27.88 -8.99 6.29
C LEU A 174 -26.46 -9.52 6.46
N ILE A 175 -25.52 -8.62 6.77
CA ILE A 175 -24.18 -8.97 7.22
C ILE A 175 -23.87 -8.25 8.53
N PRO A 176 -23.11 -8.86 9.46
CA PRO A 176 -22.55 -8.17 10.61
C PRO A 176 -21.69 -6.97 10.19
N ALA A 177 -21.89 -5.82 10.82
CA ALA A 177 -21.05 -4.64 10.65
C ALA A 177 -19.80 -4.73 11.54
N HIS A 178 -18.68 -4.15 11.07
CA HIS A 178 -17.40 -3.93 11.77
C HIS A 178 -17.13 -4.88 12.96
N ILE A 179 -16.95 -6.17 12.67
CA ILE A 179 -17.15 -7.27 13.62
C ILE A 179 -16.21 -7.30 14.83
N TRP A 180 -15.17 -6.48 14.87
CA TRP A 180 -14.17 -6.44 15.94
C TRP A 180 -14.20 -5.19 16.81
N THR A 181 -15.00 -4.16 16.47
CA THR A 181 -15.03 -2.93 17.28
C THR A 181 -15.39 -3.28 18.74
N PRO A 182 -14.71 -2.75 19.77
CA PRO A 182 -14.85 -3.28 21.14
C PRO A 182 -16.30 -3.31 21.67
N TRP A 183 -17.10 -2.36 21.19
CA TRP A 183 -18.52 -2.20 21.46
C TRP A 183 -19.29 -2.28 20.15
N PHE A 184 -20.54 -2.74 20.19
CA PHE A 184 -21.45 -2.73 19.03
C PHE A 184 -21.09 -3.67 17.87
N SER A 185 -20.29 -4.71 18.11
CA SER A 185 -19.92 -5.69 17.11
C SER A 185 -20.17 -7.13 17.56
N VAL A 186 -20.15 -8.06 16.61
CA VAL A 186 -20.39 -9.49 16.90
C VAL A 186 -19.25 -10.11 17.69
N LEU A 187 -17.98 -9.79 17.44
CA LEU A 187 -16.82 -10.42 18.11
C LEU A 187 -16.10 -9.46 19.08
N GLY A 188 -16.63 -8.26 19.28
CA GLY A 188 -16.05 -7.24 20.16
C GLY A 188 -15.86 -7.69 21.61
N SER A 189 -14.77 -7.23 22.22
CA SER A 189 -14.33 -7.63 23.56
C SER A 189 -15.31 -7.30 24.69
N SER A 190 -16.18 -6.30 24.52
CA SER A 190 -17.04 -5.82 25.60
C SER A 190 -18.47 -6.36 25.55
N SER A 191 -19.08 -6.43 24.35
CA SER A 191 -20.49 -6.82 24.18
C SER A 191 -20.73 -7.94 23.16
N GLY A 192 -19.67 -8.44 22.52
CA GLY A 192 -19.72 -9.45 21.47
C GLY A 192 -19.83 -10.89 21.97
N PHE A 193 -20.14 -11.77 21.04
CA PHE A 193 -20.18 -13.23 21.10
C PHE A 193 -18.78 -13.82 20.79
N ASP A 194 -18.63 -15.13 20.98
CA ASP A 194 -17.40 -15.84 20.61
C ASP A 194 -17.46 -16.44 19.19
N SER A 195 -18.64 -16.43 18.55
CA SER A 195 -18.83 -16.85 17.16
C SER A 195 -20.03 -16.16 16.48
N ILE A 196 -20.05 -16.21 15.15
CA ILE A 196 -21.19 -15.73 14.34
C ILE A 196 -22.43 -16.60 14.60
N GLU A 197 -22.25 -17.91 14.76
CA GLU A 197 -23.30 -18.88 15.03
C GLU A 197 -24.00 -18.64 16.37
N GLU A 198 -23.28 -18.21 17.42
CA GLU A 198 -23.90 -17.87 18.72
C GLU A 198 -24.82 -16.63 18.60
N CYS A 199 -24.48 -15.70 17.70
CA CYS A 199 -25.24 -14.47 17.49
C CYS A 199 -26.55 -14.72 16.74
N TYR A 200 -26.49 -15.47 15.63
CA TYR A 200 -27.61 -15.67 14.69
C TYR A 200 -28.29 -17.05 14.78
N GLU A 201 -27.77 -17.97 15.60
CA GLU A 201 -28.32 -19.30 15.88
C GLU A 201 -28.65 -20.10 14.61
N ASP A 202 -29.88 -20.61 14.50
CA ASP A 202 -30.39 -21.43 13.40
C ASP A 202 -30.33 -20.71 12.03
N LEU A 203 -30.28 -19.37 12.05
CA LEU A 203 -30.19 -18.55 10.85
C LEU A 203 -28.75 -18.18 10.47
N GLY A 204 -27.73 -18.54 11.27
CA GLY A 204 -26.33 -18.21 11.00
C GLY A 204 -25.78 -18.69 9.64
N LYS A 205 -26.38 -19.73 9.05
CA LYS A 205 -26.08 -20.21 7.70
C LYS A 205 -26.40 -19.20 6.58
N HIS A 206 -27.25 -18.21 6.85
CA HIS A 206 -27.62 -17.16 5.89
C HIS A 206 -26.60 -16.00 5.87
N ILE A 207 -25.68 -15.95 6.84
CA ILE A 207 -24.55 -15.03 6.82
C ILE A 207 -23.45 -15.63 5.94
N PHE A 208 -23.05 -14.88 4.91
CA PHE A 208 -22.01 -15.27 3.95
C PHE A 208 -20.87 -14.26 3.84
N ALA A 209 -21.02 -13.08 4.44
CA ALA A 209 -20.01 -12.03 4.45
C ALA A 209 -19.98 -11.34 5.82
N LEU A 210 -18.83 -10.74 6.15
CA LEU A 210 -18.57 -10.05 7.41
C LEU A 210 -17.82 -8.76 7.11
N GLU A 211 -18.27 -7.65 7.67
CA GLU A 211 -17.53 -6.39 7.57
C GLU A 211 -16.39 -6.35 8.59
N THR A 212 -15.15 -6.15 8.12
CA THR A 212 -13.96 -6.01 8.97
C THR A 212 -14.06 -4.75 9.84
N GLY A 213 -14.30 -3.61 9.18
CA GLY A 213 -14.33 -2.27 9.74
C GLY A 213 -12.96 -1.78 10.20
N LEU A 214 -12.88 -0.48 10.51
CA LEU A 214 -11.66 0.29 10.79
C LEU A 214 -10.76 -0.20 11.93
N SER A 215 -11.18 -1.23 12.67
CA SER A 215 -10.44 -1.79 13.80
C SER A 215 -9.76 -3.13 13.50
N SER A 216 -9.96 -3.68 12.30
CA SER A 216 -9.35 -4.93 11.88
C SER A 216 -9.16 -4.97 10.37
N ASP A 217 -8.19 -5.75 9.92
CA ASP A 217 -7.93 -6.04 8.52
C ASP A 217 -8.08 -7.55 8.23
N PRO A 218 -7.98 -7.99 6.97
CA PRO A 218 -8.06 -9.42 6.62
C PRO A 218 -7.01 -10.29 7.33
N PRO A 219 -5.72 -9.90 7.45
CA PRO A 219 -4.74 -10.61 8.28
C PRO A 219 -5.19 -10.87 9.71
N MET A 220 -5.75 -9.89 10.42
CA MET A 220 -6.29 -10.08 11.77
C MET A 220 -7.44 -11.09 11.79
N ASN A 221 -8.34 -11.02 10.80
CA ASN A 221 -9.49 -11.92 10.70
C ASN A 221 -9.10 -13.37 10.36
N TRP A 222 -8.09 -13.57 9.51
CA TRP A 222 -7.64 -14.92 9.12
C TRP A 222 -7.03 -15.74 10.24
N ARG A 223 -6.71 -15.10 11.38
CA ARG A 223 -6.22 -15.78 12.58
C ARG A 223 -7.27 -16.66 13.26
N LEU A 224 -8.55 -16.51 12.90
CA LEU A 224 -9.65 -17.34 13.37
C LEU A 224 -10.23 -18.15 12.20
N SER A 225 -9.89 -19.44 12.12
CA SER A 225 -10.28 -20.32 11.01
C SER A 225 -11.79 -20.43 10.79
N ALA A 226 -12.58 -20.24 11.85
CA ALA A 226 -14.04 -20.19 11.78
C ALA A 226 -14.56 -19.07 10.85
N LEU A 227 -13.76 -18.04 10.58
CA LEU A 227 -14.13 -16.93 9.70
C LEU A 227 -13.87 -17.22 8.22
N ASP A 228 -13.13 -18.28 7.87
CA ASP A 228 -12.71 -18.56 6.48
C ASP A 228 -13.88 -18.74 5.51
N ARG A 229 -15.00 -19.28 5.99
CA ARG A 229 -16.21 -19.51 5.16
C ARG A 229 -16.92 -18.22 4.77
N TYR A 230 -16.58 -17.09 5.38
CA TYR A 230 -17.21 -15.81 5.12
C TYR A 230 -16.34 -14.94 4.21
N ARG A 231 -17.01 -14.18 3.35
CA ARG A 231 -16.36 -13.12 2.58
C ARG A 231 -16.11 -11.91 3.48
N LEU A 232 -14.84 -11.57 3.68
CA LEU A 232 -14.50 -10.31 4.32
C LEU A 232 -14.77 -9.16 3.36
N VAL A 233 -15.53 -8.17 3.83
CA VAL A 233 -15.83 -6.92 3.14
C VAL A 233 -15.35 -5.74 3.99
N SER A 234 -15.01 -4.64 3.35
CA SER A 234 -14.52 -3.44 4.03
C SER A 234 -15.21 -2.22 3.44
N ASN A 235 -15.70 -1.35 4.31
CA ASN A 235 -16.49 -0.19 3.95
C ASN A 235 -16.21 0.93 4.93
N SER A 236 -16.39 2.16 4.47
CA SER A 236 -15.85 3.31 5.19
C SER A 236 -16.56 3.62 6.51
N ASP A 237 -17.81 3.22 6.71
CA ASP A 237 -18.66 3.77 7.78
C ASP A 237 -18.61 5.32 7.76
N ALA A 238 -18.81 5.88 6.57
CA ALA A 238 -18.61 7.31 6.35
C ALA A 238 -19.68 8.18 7.04
N HIS A 239 -19.20 9.04 7.93
CA HIS A 239 -19.99 10.09 8.60
C HIS A 239 -19.79 11.48 7.97
N SER A 240 -19.08 11.56 6.85
CA SER A 240 -18.93 12.77 6.02
C SER A 240 -18.54 12.35 4.60
N PRO A 241 -18.96 13.06 3.54
CA PRO A 241 -18.64 12.68 2.17
C PRO A 241 -17.13 12.53 1.89
N GLN A 242 -16.30 13.35 2.52
CA GLN A 242 -14.82 13.31 2.43
C GLN A 242 -14.23 11.97 2.86
N ARG A 243 -14.88 11.28 3.81
CA ARG A 243 -14.40 10.03 4.41
C ARG A 243 -14.83 8.77 3.64
N LEU A 244 -15.59 8.93 2.55
CA LEU A 244 -15.93 7.84 1.65
C LEU A 244 -14.67 7.14 1.13
N GLY A 245 -14.73 5.82 1.02
CA GLY A 245 -13.68 5.01 0.42
C GLY A 245 -12.36 4.93 1.18
N ARG A 246 -12.31 5.35 2.47
CA ARG A 246 -11.18 5.01 3.36
C ARG A 246 -11.06 3.50 3.57
N GLU A 247 -12.18 2.79 3.43
CA GLU A 247 -12.26 1.36 3.18
C GLU A 247 -13.29 1.15 2.07
N CYS A 248 -13.05 0.19 1.17
CA CYS A 248 -14.02 -0.18 0.15
C CYS A 248 -13.74 -1.57 -0.43
N CYS A 249 -14.73 -2.13 -1.13
CA CYS A 249 -14.62 -3.40 -1.83
C CYS A 249 -14.31 -3.18 -3.32
N ILE A 250 -13.58 -4.14 -3.91
CA ILE A 250 -13.23 -4.15 -5.34
C ILE A 250 -13.94 -5.31 -6.02
N PHE A 251 -14.69 -5.01 -7.08
CA PHE A 251 -15.42 -5.97 -7.88
C PHE A 251 -14.99 -5.93 -9.34
N SER A 252 -15.27 -7.03 -10.04
CA SER A 252 -15.10 -7.16 -11.49
C SER A 252 -16.35 -7.77 -12.11
N GLY A 253 -16.64 -7.40 -13.36
CA GLY A 253 -17.80 -7.88 -14.11
C GLY A 253 -19.01 -6.94 -14.03
N GLU A 254 -20.21 -7.54 -14.11
CA GLU A 254 -21.50 -6.83 -14.14
C GLU A 254 -21.80 -6.09 -12.83
N MET A 255 -22.25 -4.84 -12.94
CA MET A 255 -22.60 -4.00 -11.80
C MET A 255 -24.12 -4.03 -11.58
N GLU A 256 -24.60 -5.16 -11.07
CA GLU A 256 -26.01 -5.41 -10.73
C GLU A 256 -26.11 -5.96 -9.30
N TYR A 257 -27.25 -5.73 -8.64
CA TYR A 257 -27.46 -6.16 -7.25
C TYR A 257 -27.21 -7.67 -7.05
N CYS A 258 -27.78 -8.51 -7.93
CA CYS A 258 -27.63 -9.97 -7.86
C CYS A 258 -26.19 -10.43 -8.11
N SER A 259 -25.49 -9.76 -9.02
CA SER A 259 -24.08 -10.03 -9.33
C SER A 259 -23.19 -9.70 -8.13
N ILE A 260 -23.43 -8.58 -7.45
CA ILE A 260 -22.71 -8.20 -6.23
C ILE A 260 -22.99 -9.20 -5.09
N LYS A 261 -24.26 -9.52 -4.83
CA LYS A 261 -24.64 -10.53 -3.82
C LYS A 261 -23.97 -11.88 -4.09
N THR A 262 -23.97 -12.31 -5.35
CA THR A 262 -23.35 -13.58 -5.79
C THR A 262 -21.83 -13.53 -5.68
N ALA A 263 -21.19 -12.40 -6.01
CA ALA A 263 -19.75 -12.21 -5.82
C ALA A 263 -19.37 -12.30 -4.34
N LEU A 264 -20.18 -11.73 -3.44
CA LEU A 264 -19.97 -11.86 -2.00
C LEU A 264 -20.15 -13.31 -1.52
N MET A 265 -21.18 -14.02 -2.00
CA MET A 265 -21.44 -15.41 -1.61
C MET A 265 -20.40 -16.40 -2.16
N THR A 266 -19.92 -16.20 -3.38
CA THR A 266 -19.13 -17.21 -4.12
C THR A 266 -17.68 -16.81 -4.36
N GLY A 267 -17.35 -15.54 -4.24
CA GLY A 267 -16.06 -14.96 -4.63
C GLY A 267 -15.88 -14.67 -6.11
N LYS A 268 -16.74 -15.21 -6.99
CA LYS A 268 -16.63 -14.95 -8.43
C LYS A 268 -17.01 -13.50 -8.72
N GLY A 269 -16.05 -12.73 -9.23
CA GLY A 269 -16.23 -11.29 -9.45
C GLY A 269 -15.84 -10.42 -8.26
N TYR A 270 -15.42 -11.02 -7.13
CA TYR A 270 -14.87 -10.29 -5.97
C TYR A 270 -13.35 -10.29 -6.03
N ILE A 271 -12.73 -9.12 -6.12
CA ILE A 271 -11.27 -8.98 -6.23
C ILE A 271 -10.64 -8.92 -4.84
N GLY A 272 -11.19 -8.09 -3.96
CA GLY A 272 -10.58 -7.82 -2.66
C GLY A 272 -11.09 -6.55 -2.01
N THR A 273 -10.34 -6.06 -1.03
CA THR A 273 -10.67 -4.88 -0.22
C THR A 273 -9.54 -3.85 -0.21
N ILE A 274 -9.91 -2.57 -0.15
CA ILE A 274 -9.03 -1.50 0.29
C ILE A 274 -9.29 -1.32 1.78
N GLU A 275 -8.23 -1.36 2.57
CA GLU A 275 -8.25 -1.36 4.03
C GLU A 275 -7.63 -0.08 4.59
N PHE A 276 -8.19 0.36 5.71
CA PHE A 276 -7.55 1.29 6.61
C PHE A 276 -6.56 0.53 7.49
N TYR A 277 -5.51 1.19 7.97
CA TYR A 277 -4.58 0.56 8.92
C TYR A 277 -5.22 0.44 10.31
N PRO A 278 -5.52 -0.78 10.80
CA PRO A 278 -6.21 -0.95 12.08
C PRO A 278 -5.40 -0.43 13.27
N GLU A 279 -4.09 -0.28 13.14
CA GLU A 279 -3.19 0.26 14.16
C GLU A 279 -3.49 1.72 14.51
N GLU A 280 -4.09 2.51 13.62
CA GLU A 280 -4.54 3.85 13.98
C GLU A 280 -5.70 3.83 14.97
N GLY A 281 -6.41 2.70 15.08
CA GLY A 281 -7.52 2.52 15.99
C GLY A 281 -7.17 2.84 17.44
N LYS A 282 -8.03 3.63 18.09
CA LYS A 282 -7.88 4.09 19.50
C LYS A 282 -7.66 2.99 20.53
N TYR A 283 -8.08 1.78 20.19
CA TYR A 283 -8.11 0.61 21.04
C TYR A 283 -7.48 -0.58 20.31
N HIS A 284 -6.48 -0.35 19.44
CA HIS A 284 -5.84 -1.43 18.72
C HIS A 284 -5.06 -2.35 19.68
N PHE A 285 -4.09 -1.79 20.41
CA PHE A 285 -3.33 -2.48 21.45
C PHE A 285 -3.91 -2.27 22.85
N ASP A 286 -3.49 -3.15 23.76
CA ASP A 286 -3.77 -2.97 25.18
C ASP A 286 -2.98 -1.77 25.71
N GLY A 287 -3.51 -1.11 26.73
CA GLY A 287 -2.69 -0.14 27.41
C GLY A 287 -3.34 0.63 28.54
N HIS A 288 -2.55 1.54 29.08
CA HIS A 288 -2.93 2.41 30.19
C HIS A 288 -2.33 3.79 29.92
N ARG A 289 -3.15 4.64 29.31
CA ARG A 289 -2.82 5.99 28.83
C ARG A 289 -2.22 6.86 29.93
N ALA A 290 -2.79 6.82 31.13
CA ALA A 290 -2.29 7.62 32.25
C ALA A 290 -0.82 7.31 32.62
N CYS A 291 -0.32 6.13 32.24
CA CYS A 291 1.06 5.73 32.45
C CYS A 291 1.93 5.82 31.19
N ASN A 292 1.36 6.16 30.04
CA ASN A 292 1.96 6.04 28.70
C ASN A 292 2.50 4.61 28.46
N VAL A 293 1.69 3.60 28.81
CA VAL A 293 2.05 2.19 28.63
C VAL A 293 1.17 1.58 27.56
N ARG A 294 1.81 1.11 26.49
CA ARG A 294 1.22 0.34 25.40
C ARG A 294 1.79 -1.06 25.43
N LEU A 295 0.93 -2.07 25.33
CA LEU A 295 1.30 -3.47 25.45
C LEU A 295 0.70 -4.29 24.30
N GLU A 296 1.51 -5.18 23.75
CA GLU A 296 1.01 -6.25 22.91
C GLU A 296 0.27 -7.29 23.77
N PRO A 297 -0.67 -8.07 23.19
CA PRO A 297 -1.51 -8.99 23.96
C PRO A 297 -0.71 -9.99 24.83
N PHE A 298 0.41 -10.51 24.34
CA PHE A 298 1.24 -11.44 25.12
C PHE A 298 1.92 -10.74 26.31
N GLN A 299 2.26 -9.46 26.19
CA GLN A 299 2.86 -8.67 27.26
C GLN A 299 1.84 -8.40 28.36
N THR A 300 0.60 -8.10 27.99
CA THR A 300 -0.53 -7.97 28.93
C THR A 300 -0.81 -9.27 29.67
N LYS A 301 -0.83 -10.41 28.97
CA LYS A 301 -0.98 -11.73 29.60
C LYS A 301 0.14 -11.99 30.61
N LYS A 302 1.39 -11.69 30.26
CA LYS A 302 2.56 -11.82 31.15
C LYS A 302 2.47 -10.90 32.37
N ALA A 303 1.86 -9.72 32.22
CA ALA A 303 1.64 -8.75 33.30
C ALA A 303 0.36 -9.01 34.11
N GLY A 304 -0.36 -10.12 33.86
CA GLY A 304 -1.58 -10.47 34.57
C GLY A 304 -2.74 -9.49 34.36
N GLY A 305 -2.80 -8.84 33.18
CA GLY A 305 -3.80 -7.81 32.88
C GLY A 305 -3.57 -6.47 33.58
N LYS A 306 -2.43 -6.28 34.24
CA LYS A 306 -2.12 -5.07 35.00
C LYS A 306 -1.03 -4.22 34.33
N CYS A 307 -1.13 -2.91 34.51
CA CYS A 307 -0.13 -1.96 34.07
C CYS A 307 1.18 -2.15 34.86
N PRO A 308 2.32 -2.43 34.22
CA PRO A 308 3.60 -2.66 34.91
C PRO A 308 4.11 -1.44 35.70
N LYS A 309 3.61 -0.23 35.39
CA LYS A 309 4.02 1.01 36.07
C LYS A 309 3.23 1.32 37.34
N CYS A 310 1.94 0.97 37.38
CA CYS A 310 1.06 1.41 38.47
C CYS A 310 0.17 0.31 39.08
N GLY A 311 0.17 -0.90 38.52
CA GLY A 311 -0.61 -2.04 39.01
C GLY A 311 -2.13 -1.99 38.76
N LYS A 312 -2.66 -0.93 38.14
CA LYS A 312 -4.06 -0.85 37.72
C LYS A 312 -4.33 -1.71 36.49
N ASP A 313 -5.59 -2.07 36.25
CA ASP A 313 -5.99 -2.78 35.04
C ASP A 313 -5.65 -1.99 33.78
N VAL A 314 -5.23 -2.69 32.72
CA VAL A 314 -5.09 -2.10 31.39
C VAL A 314 -6.41 -2.19 30.63
N THR A 315 -6.65 -1.23 29.75
CA THR A 315 -7.73 -1.31 28.76
C THR A 315 -7.35 -2.33 27.71
N ILE A 316 -8.22 -3.31 27.48
CA ILE A 316 -8.02 -4.38 26.51
C ILE A 316 -8.34 -3.88 25.10
N GLY A 317 -7.39 -4.06 24.19
CA GLY A 317 -7.48 -3.69 22.79
C GLY A 317 -8.10 -4.77 21.90
N VAL A 318 -8.38 -4.40 20.66
CA VAL A 318 -8.96 -5.26 19.63
C VAL A 318 -8.01 -6.41 19.28
N MET A 319 -6.71 -6.14 19.16
CA MET A 319 -5.73 -7.18 18.85
C MET A 319 -5.64 -8.25 19.94
N HIS A 320 -5.93 -7.90 21.20
CA HIS A 320 -6.04 -8.88 22.27
C HIS A 320 -7.24 -9.79 22.08
N ARG A 321 -8.40 -9.22 21.74
CA ARG A 321 -9.61 -9.99 21.46
C ARG A 321 -9.44 -10.92 20.26
N VAL A 322 -8.76 -10.46 19.22
CA VAL A 322 -8.36 -11.32 18.10
C VAL A 322 -7.47 -12.46 18.59
N CYS A 323 -6.41 -12.17 19.36
CA CYS A 323 -5.53 -13.19 19.95
C CYS A 323 -6.22 -14.15 20.94
N GLU A 324 -7.33 -13.75 21.55
CA GLU A 324 -8.10 -14.58 22.47
C GLU A 324 -8.89 -15.66 21.71
N LEU A 325 -9.47 -15.29 20.57
CA LEU A 325 -10.26 -16.20 19.73
C LEU A 325 -9.41 -16.94 18.70
N ALA A 326 -8.27 -16.39 18.30
CA ALA A 326 -7.42 -16.93 17.25
C ALA A 326 -6.98 -18.39 17.50
N ASP A 327 -7.05 -19.18 16.44
CA ASP A 327 -6.56 -20.57 16.38
C ASP A 327 -5.37 -20.73 15.40
N ARG A 328 -4.93 -19.64 14.76
CA ARG A 328 -3.74 -19.57 13.91
C ARG A 328 -2.74 -18.51 14.36
N GLU A 329 -1.49 -18.73 13.99
CA GLU A 329 -0.42 -17.77 14.18
C GLU A 329 -0.55 -16.57 13.23
N GLU A 330 0.13 -15.48 13.57
CA GLU A 330 0.17 -14.30 12.73
C GLU A 330 0.86 -14.58 11.38
N GLY A 331 0.29 -14.05 10.29
CA GLY A 331 0.78 -14.24 8.93
C GLY A 331 0.23 -15.48 8.21
N GLU A 332 -0.53 -16.34 8.89
CA GLU A 332 -1.31 -17.40 8.21
C GLU A 332 -2.52 -16.79 7.50
N SER A 333 -2.69 -17.14 6.21
CA SER A 333 -3.78 -16.62 5.37
C SER A 333 -4.73 -17.74 4.97
N SER A 334 -6.04 -17.42 4.96
CA SER A 334 -7.06 -18.29 4.35
C SER A 334 -6.99 -18.29 2.82
N GLY A 335 -6.35 -17.28 2.20
CA GLY A 335 -6.25 -17.12 0.75
C GLY A 335 -7.53 -16.65 0.06
N ASN A 336 -8.58 -16.29 0.80
CA ASN A 336 -9.94 -16.13 0.25
C ASN A 336 -10.23 -14.76 -0.40
N ALA A 337 -9.36 -13.76 -0.24
CA ALA A 337 -9.45 -12.46 -0.92
C ALA A 337 -8.09 -11.72 -0.89
N GLN A 338 -7.86 -10.86 -1.87
CA GLN A 338 -6.76 -9.90 -1.82
C GLN A 338 -7.16 -8.68 -0.98
N TYR A 339 -6.17 -7.99 -0.40
CA TYR A 339 -6.39 -6.76 0.32
C TYR A 339 -5.21 -5.81 0.07
N TRP A 340 -5.46 -4.51 0.23
CA TRP A 340 -4.44 -3.47 0.13
C TRP A 340 -4.73 -2.40 1.16
N HIS A 341 -3.72 -1.97 1.90
CA HIS A 341 -3.86 -0.81 2.76
C HIS A 341 -3.75 0.50 1.97
N LEU A 342 -4.45 1.53 2.45
CA LEU A 342 -4.42 2.87 1.88
C LEU A 342 -4.36 3.93 3.00
N ILE A 343 -3.55 4.96 2.79
CA ILE A 343 -3.55 6.20 3.58
C ILE A 343 -4.21 7.28 2.73
N PRO A 344 -5.28 7.96 3.16
CA PRO A 344 -5.95 8.99 2.37
C PRO A 344 -4.99 9.97 1.72
N LEU A 345 -5.21 10.33 0.44
CA LEU A 345 -4.25 11.14 -0.32
C LEU A 345 -3.96 12.48 0.36
N GLU A 346 -4.97 13.08 0.98
CA GLU A 346 -4.84 14.33 1.72
C GLU A 346 -3.94 14.21 2.97
N GLU A 347 -3.89 13.04 3.60
CA GLU A 347 -3.01 12.76 4.74
C GLU A 347 -1.56 12.57 4.27
N ILE A 348 -1.34 11.86 3.15
CA ILE A 348 -0.03 11.76 2.49
C ILE A 348 0.46 13.16 2.08
N LEU A 349 -0.39 13.97 1.47
CA LEU A 349 -0.05 15.34 1.07
C LEU A 349 0.22 16.23 2.27
N SER A 350 -0.56 16.11 3.34
CA SER A 350 -0.33 16.81 4.61
C SER A 350 1.06 16.48 5.17
N GLU A 351 1.45 15.21 5.14
CA GLU A 351 2.78 14.75 5.55
C GLU A 351 3.87 15.34 4.63
N ILE A 352 3.73 15.25 3.30
CA ILE A 352 4.74 15.77 2.37
C ILE A 352 4.88 17.30 2.45
N ILE A 353 3.76 18.02 2.52
CA ILE A 353 3.69 19.49 2.52
C ILE A 353 4.03 20.07 3.91
N GLN A 354 4.02 19.23 4.96
CA GLN A 354 4.22 19.65 6.35
C GLN A 354 3.21 20.73 6.76
N SER A 355 1.95 20.52 6.39
CA SER A 355 0.83 21.41 6.72
C SER A 355 -0.41 20.58 6.97
N GLY A 356 -1.32 21.05 7.83
CA GLY A 356 -2.52 20.28 8.16
C GLY A 356 -3.38 19.95 6.94
N VAL A 357 -4.09 18.83 7.02
CA VAL A 357 -4.99 18.29 5.98
C VAL A 357 -5.98 19.35 5.47
N GLU A 358 -6.54 20.14 6.37
CA GLU A 358 -7.51 21.22 6.06
C GLU A 358 -6.88 22.50 5.50
N SER A 359 -5.55 22.55 5.35
CA SER A 359 -4.88 23.74 4.85
C SER A 359 -5.19 23.96 3.37
N ARG A 360 -5.35 25.22 2.95
CA ARG A 360 -5.53 25.57 1.53
C ARG A 360 -4.43 25.00 0.63
N LYS A 361 -3.20 24.87 1.14
CA LYS A 361 -2.07 24.29 0.40
C LYS A 361 -2.32 22.82 0.07
N VAL A 362 -2.73 22.02 1.05
CA VAL A 362 -3.03 20.59 0.87
C VAL A 362 -4.26 20.41 -0.01
N GLN A 363 -5.33 21.16 0.24
CA GLN A 363 -6.57 21.07 -0.55
C GLN A 363 -6.34 21.44 -2.02
N ASN A 364 -5.59 22.51 -2.31
CA ASN A 364 -5.24 22.88 -3.68
C ASN A 364 -4.37 21.81 -4.36
N ALA A 365 -3.43 21.19 -3.64
CA ALA A 365 -2.61 20.11 -4.17
C ALA A 365 -3.46 18.86 -4.50
N TYR A 366 -4.38 18.51 -3.60
CA TYR A 366 -5.33 17.41 -3.76
C TYR A 366 -6.22 17.61 -5.00
N GLU A 367 -6.86 18.77 -5.13
CA GLU A 367 -7.70 19.08 -6.30
C GLU A 367 -6.92 19.09 -7.61
N LYS A 368 -5.68 19.61 -7.60
CA LYS A 368 -4.83 19.61 -8.80
C LYS A 368 -4.42 18.20 -9.22
N LEU A 369 -4.14 17.31 -8.28
CA LEU A 369 -3.86 15.91 -8.60
C LEU A 369 -5.09 15.22 -9.19
N GLN A 370 -6.29 15.53 -8.70
CA GLN A 370 -7.54 15.02 -9.27
C GLN A 370 -7.82 15.56 -10.67
N GLU A 371 -7.46 16.81 -10.93
CA GLU A 371 -7.55 17.42 -12.27
C GLU A 371 -6.69 16.66 -13.29
N ILE A 372 -5.47 16.26 -12.89
CA ILE A 372 -4.46 15.66 -13.77
C ILE A 372 -4.59 14.14 -13.88
N PHE A 373 -4.76 13.45 -12.76
CA PHE A 373 -4.66 11.99 -12.66
C PHE A 373 -6.00 11.30 -12.40
N GLY A 374 -7.04 12.07 -12.08
CA GLY A 374 -8.39 11.54 -11.88
C GLY A 374 -8.67 11.13 -10.43
N PRO A 375 -9.66 10.24 -10.22
CA PRO A 375 -10.15 9.90 -8.90
C PRO A 375 -9.09 9.25 -7.99
N GLU A 376 -9.21 9.53 -6.69
CA GLU A 376 -8.18 9.24 -5.68
C GLU A 376 -7.76 7.77 -5.58
N ILE A 377 -8.71 6.85 -5.37
CA ILE A 377 -8.41 5.44 -5.09
C ILE A 377 -7.77 4.76 -6.30
N PRO A 378 -8.35 4.82 -7.53
CA PRO A 378 -7.72 4.21 -8.71
C PRO A 378 -6.35 4.81 -9.02
N PHE A 379 -6.20 6.13 -8.85
CA PHE A 379 -4.93 6.82 -9.00
C PHE A 379 -3.87 6.24 -8.04
N MET A 380 -4.18 6.20 -6.75
CA MET A 380 -3.25 5.69 -5.74
C MET A 380 -2.97 4.19 -5.89
N HIS A 381 -3.94 3.41 -6.34
CA HIS A 381 -3.79 1.97 -6.48
C HIS A 381 -2.95 1.60 -7.71
N TYR A 382 -3.17 2.27 -8.85
CA TYR A 382 -2.65 1.78 -10.15
C TYR A 382 -1.73 2.73 -10.91
N VAL A 383 -1.55 3.99 -10.49
CA VAL A 383 -0.63 4.88 -11.22
C VAL A 383 0.79 4.31 -11.20
N ASP A 384 1.47 4.41 -12.35
CA ASP A 384 2.89 4.12 -12.45
C ASP A 384 3.69 5.15 -11.65
N THR A 385 4.45 4.69 -10.67
CA THR A 385 5.27 5.57 -9.83
C THR A 385 6.41 6.20 -10.63
N GLU A 386 6.88 5.59 -11.72
CA GLU A 386 7.90 6.19 -12.59
C GLU A 386 7.33 7.37 -13.39
N LEU A 387 6.07 7.28 -13.83
CA LEU A 387 5.36 8.40 -14.43
C LEU A 387 5.23 9.58 -13.45
N LEU A 388 5.01 9.31 -12.16
CA LEU A 388 5.00 10.37 -11.14
C LEU A 388 6.37 11.00 -10.97
N ARG A 389 7.45 10.20 -10.94
CA ARG A 389 8.83 10.69 -10.82
C ARG A 389 9.22 11.58 -12.01
N THR A 390 8.93 11.15 -13.24
CA THR A 390 9.19 11.93 -14.46
C THR A 390 8.40 13.25 -14.54
N LYS A 391 7.19 13.29 -13.94
CA LYS A 391 6.40 14.52 -13.79
C LYS A 391 6.81 15.40 -12.59
N GLY A 392 7.83 15.00 -11.83
CA GLY A 392 8.37 15.76 -10.70
C GLY A 392 7.69 15.47 -9.35
N TYR A 393 6.75 14.53 -9.27
CA TYR A 393 6.06 14.13 -8.04
C TYR A 393 6.84 13.06 -7.26
N ILE A 394 8.12 13.30 -6.98
CA ILE A 394 9.05 12.28 -6.45
C ILE A 394 8.63 11.77 -5.06
N ALA A 395 8.30 12.68 -4.13
CA ALA A 395 7.86 12.31 -2.78
C ALA A 395 6.55 11.52 -2.80
N LEU A 396 5.62 11.89 -3.67
CA LEU A 396 4.34 11.19 -3.83
C LEU A 396 4.53 9.80 -4.43
N ALA A 397 5.41 9.67 -5.43
CA ALA A 397 5.78 8.38 -6.02
C ALA A 397 6.38 7.42 -4.98
N GLU A 398 7.30 7.93 -4.15
CA GLU A 398 7.88 7.17 -3.06
C GLU A 398 6.83 6.76 -2.02
N ALA A 399 5.90 7.66 -1.70
CA ALA A 399 4.83 7.37 -0.76
C ALA A 399 3.95 6.22 -1.24
N PHE A 400 3.53 6.25 -2.51
CA PHE A 400 2.72 5.18 -3.09
C PHE A 400 3.49 3.86 -3.13
N GLU A 401 4.77 3.89 -3.47
CA GLU A 401 5.61 2.69 -3.48
C GLU A 401 5.72 2.07 -2.08
N ARG A 402 5.90 2.89 -1.03
CA ARG A 402 5.98 2.43 0.36
C ARG A 402 4.67 1.82 0.84
N ILE A 403 3.54 2.49 0.61
CA ILE A 403 2.21 1.99 0.99
C ILE A 403 1.92 0.66 0.30
N ARG A 404 2.10 0.58 -1.03
CA ARG A 404 1.87 -0.65 -1.81
C ARG A 404 2.79 -1.83 -1.44
N THR A 405 3.92 -1.55 -0.77
CA THR A 405 4.89 -2.58 -0.33
C THR A 405 4.93 -2.74 1.19
N GLU A 406 3.94 -2.20 1.90
CA GLU A 406 3.80 -2.26 3.37
C GLU A 406 5.01 -1.69 4.14
N ARG A 407 5.75 -0.76 3.54
CA ARG A 407 6.91 -0.07 4.14
C ARG A 407 6.51 1.25 4.81
N VAL A 408 5.49 1.22 5.65
CA VAL A 408 5.02 2.37 6.45
C VAL A 408 5.47 2.24 7.91
N ILE A 409 5.58 3.37 8.61
CA ILE A 409 5.86 3.41 10.04
C ILE A 409 4.53 3.31 10.77
N ARG A 410 4.38 2.29 11.63
CA ARG A 410 3.15 2.03 12.38
C ARG A 410 3.37 2.25 13.87
N GLU A 411 2.62 3.16 14.45
CA GLU A 411 2.58 3.37 15.90
C GLU A 411 1.15 3.09 16.40
N PRO A 412 0.91 1.91 16.99
CA PRO A 412 -0.45 1.51 17.34
C PRO A 412 -1.09 2.37 18.43
N GLY A 413 -2.38 2.64 18.28
CA GLY A 413 -3.23 3.29 19.26
C GLY A 413 -3.58 2.37 20.43
N TYR A 414 -3.92 2.97 21.57
CA TYR A 414 -4.24 2.25 22.81
C TYR A 414 -5.00 3.15 23.79
N ASP A 415 -5.85 2.53 24.63
CA ASP A 415 -6.58 3.19 25.74
C ASP A 415 -7.22 4.56 25.38
N GLY A 416 -7.84 4.63 24.20
CA GLY A 416 -8.56 5.80 23.71
C GLY A 416 -7.72 6.81 22.92
N GLU A 417 -6.41 6.58 22.79
CA GLU A 417 -5.52 7.37 21.94
C GLU A 417 -5.37 6.72 20.57
N TYR A 418 -5.59 7.50 19.51
CA TYR A 418 -5.35 7.07 18.14
C TYR A 418 -3.86 6.73 17.94
N GLY A 419 -3.60 5.71 17.14
CA GLY A 419 -2.28 5.44 16.62
C GLY A 419 -1.92 6.42 15.50
N THR A 420 -0.73 6.25 14.95
CA THR A 420 -0.31 7.01 13.77
C THR A 420 0.34 6.10 12.76
N ILE A 421 -0.03 6.26 11.48
CA ILE A 421 0.70 5.71 10.35
C ILE A 421 1.40 6.86 9.65
N LYS A 422 2.69 6.67 9.36
CA LYS A 422 3.49 7.65 8.62
C LYS A 422 4.20 6.97 7.48
N VAL A 423 4.35 7.69 6.38
CA VAL A 423 5.10 7.19 5.22
C VAL A 423 6.59 7.46 5.40
N PHE A 424 6.93 8.59 6.01
CA PHE A 424 8.28 9.11 6.14
C PHE A 424 8.61 9.44 7.60
N ASN A 425 9.90 9.38 7.93
CA ASN A 425 10.40 10.04 9.13
C ASN A 425 10.81 11.50 8.85
N GLU A 426 11.00 12.29 9.90
CA GLU A 426 11.33 13.72 9.79
C GLU A 426 12.62 13.98 8.99
N ALA A 427 13.63 13.10 9.12
CA ALA A 427 14.88 13.23 8.38
C ALA A 427 14.68 13.00 6.88
N GLU A 428 13.83 12.04 6.49
CA GLU A 428 13.47 11.78 5.08
C GLU A 428 12.66 12.92 4.47
N LEU A 429 11.69 13.47 5.22
CA LEU A 429 10.92 14.63 4.77
C LEU A 429 11.79 15.84 4.52
N SER A 430 12.89 16.00 5.28
CA SER A 430 13.85 17.08 5.06
C SER A 430 14.50 17.02 3.66
N VAL A 431 14.69 15.81 3.11
CA VAL A 431 15.22 15.57 1.75
C VAL A 431 14.24 16.07 0.68
N PHE A 432 12.93 15.89 0.91
CA PHE A 432 11.89 16.35 0.00
C PHE A 432 11.53 17.83 0.20
N SER A 433 11.64 18.36 1.42
CA SER A 433 11.27 19.75 1.78
C SER A 433 12.17 20.83 1.17
N GLY A 434 13.43 20.47 0.84
CA GLY A 434 14.36 21.35 0.12
C GLY A 434 13.93 21.67 -1.31
N GLN A 435 12.96 20.93 -1.85
CA GLN A 435 12.30 21.20 -3.13
C GLN A 435 11.22 22.28 -2.97
N SER A 436 11.53 23.42 -2.34
CA SER A 436 10.59 24.55 -2.20
C SER A 436 10.20 25.19 -3.56
N GLN A 437 10.72 24.67 -4.68
CA GLN A 437 10.28 24.96 -6.05
C GLN A 437 9.22 23.96 -6.59
N LEU A 438 8.93 22.85 -5.91
CA LEU A 438 7.99 21.81 -6.37
C LEU A 438 6.53 22.28 -6.47
N PHE A 439 6.27 23.48 -5.94
CA PHE A 439 4.96 24.09 -5.78
C PHE A 439 4.96 25.58 -6.19
N GLN A 440 5.77 25.98 -7.17
CA GLN A 440 5.53 27.24 -7.88
C GLN A 440 4.27 27.08 -8.75
N PHE A 441 3.15 27.48 -8.16
CA PHE A 441 1.79 27.26 -8.67
C PHE A 441 1.24 28.42 -9.50
N GLU A 442 2.08 29.25 -10.12
CA GLU A 442 1.63 30.38 -10.96
C GLU A 442 2.41 30.45 -12.27
N SER A 443 1.76 30.06 -13.36
CA SER A 443 1.74 30.78 -14.65
C SER A 443 0.85 30.06 -15.66
N GLU A 444 -0.09 30.80 -16.26
CA GLU A 444 -1.03 30.36 -17.29
C GLU A 444 -0.34 29.79 -18.55
N PRO A 445 -1.04 28.95 -19.34
CA PRO A 445 -0.48 28.38 -20.56
C PRO A 445 -0.36 29.45 -21.65
N THR A 446 0.86 29.90 -21.94
CA THR A 446 1.10 30.73 -23.14
C THR A 446 1.02 29.87 -24.39
N GLU A 447 0.21 30.33 -25.34
CA GLU A 447 -0.01 29.73 -26.67
C GLU A 447 1.30 29.47 -27.43
N ILE A 448 1.40 28.28 -28.02
CA ILE A 448 2.50 27.87 -28.89
C ILE A 448 2.23 28.45 -30.29
N THR A 449 2.91 29.52 -30.68
CA THR A 449 2.92 30.00 -32.07
C THR A 449 3.88 29.19 -32.93
N GLU A 450 3.44 28.89 -34.16
CA GLU A 450 3.89 27.89 -35.14
C GLU A 450 5.32 28.00 -35.72
N ASN A 451 6.29 28.63 -35.04
CA ASN A 451 7.64 28.81 -35.61
C ASN A 451 8.73 27.87 -35.05
N THR A 452 8.36 26.77 -34.38
CA THR A 452 9.33 25.80 -33.82
C THR A 452 9.32 24.44 -34.51
N THR A 453 8.78 24.34 -35.73
CA THR A 453 8.67 23.07 -36.47
C THR A 453 9.92 22.74 -37.31
N GLN A 454 11.06 23.40 -37.09
CA GLN A 454 12.30 23.14 -37.84
C GLN A 454 13.55 22.81 -37.00
N VAL A 455 13.40 22.52 -35.70
CA VAL A 455 14.54 22.04 -34.88
C VAL A 455 14.31 20.62 -34.34
N ILE A 456 13.14 20.03 -34.57
CA ILE A 456 12.81 18.68 -34.10
C ILE A 456 13.05 17.66 -35.22
N MET A 457 14.29 17.53 -35.70
CA MET A 457 14.70 16.34 -36.48
C MET A 457 16.15 15.87 -36.25
N ASP A 458 16.96 16.56 -35.45
CA ASP A 458 18.33 16.09 -35.15
C ASP A 458 18.71 16.42 -33.70
N ASP A 459 18.18 15.69 -32.70
CA ASP A 459 18.93 15.34 -31.47
C ASP A 459 18.17 14.28 -30.64
N GLU A 460 18.26 13.02 -31.04
CA GLU A 460 18.00 11.89 -30.12
C GLU A 460 19.30 11.58 -29.38
N ARG A 461 19.58 12.28 -28.28
CA ARG A 461 20.49 11.82 -27.21
C ARG A 461 20.39 12.68 -25.95
N THR A 462 20.34 12.00 -24.81
CA THR A 462 20.57 12.49 -23.43
C THR A 462 19.46 13.31 -22.75
N GLY A 463 18.59 12.60 -22.01
CA GLY A 463 17.56 13.17 -21.12
C GLY A 463 17.98 13.37 -19.65
N ASP A 464 19.26 13.22 -19.31
CA ASP A 464 19.72 13.20 -17.90
C ASP A 464 20.33 14.52 -17.38
N ASP A 465 20.59 15.53 -18.22
CA ASP A 465 21.50 16.63 -17.84
C ASP A 465 20.81 17.91 -17.30
N ILE A 466 19.48 18.03 -17.45
CA ILE A 466 18.75 19.28 -17.10
C ILE A 466 18.34 19.32 -15.62
N SER A 467 18.12 18.17 -14.98
CA SER A 467 17.75 18.05 -13.57
C SER A 467 18.97 18.23 -12.64
N ILE A 468 20.12 17.68 -13.02
CA ILE A 468 21.38 17.74 -12.25
C ILE A 468 21.96 19.16 -12.24
N LYS A 469 21.94 19.87 -13.38
CA LYS A 469 22.42 21.26 -13.46
C LYS A 469 21.66 22.22 -12.52
N ARG A 470 20.35 22.00 -12.34
CA ARG A 470 19.52 22.82 -11.41
C ARG A 470 19.77 22.48 -9.94
N LEU A 471 20.03 21.21 -9.62
CA LEU A 471 20.48 20.76 -8.29
C LEU A 471 21.86 21.32 -7.94
N ARG A 472 22.78 21.32 -8.90
CA ARG A 472 24.14 21.87 -8.80
C ARG A 472 24.14 23.37 -8.46
N ASP A 473 23.37 24.16 -9.20
CA ASP A 473 23.31 25.62 -9.01
C ASP A 473 22.64 26.00 -7.67
N PHE A 474 21.74 25.16 -7.16
CA PHE A 474 21.08 25.34 -5.86
C PHE A 474 22.04 25.08 -4.67
N TYR A 475 22.81 23.99 -4.72
CA TYR A 475 23.77 23.67 -3.66
C TYR A 475 25.02 24.55 -3.69
N ALA A 476 25.49 24.98 -4.86
CA ALA A 476 26.56 25.96 -5.00
C ALA A 476 26.21 27.32 -4.36
N ARG A 477 24.94 27.75 -4.47
CA ARG A 477 24.44 28.97 -3.80
C ARG A 477 24.32 28.81 -2.29
N LYS A 478 23.83 27.67 -1.81
CA LYS A 478 23.75 27.38 -0.36
C LYS A 478 25.12 27.23 0.31
N ALA A 479 26.12 26.73 -0.41
CA ALA A 479 27.51 26.64 0.06
C ALA A 479 28.17 28.03 0.19
N ALA A 480 27.76 29.02 -0.62
CA ALA A 480 28.25 30.39 -0.54
C ALA A 480 27.62 31.22 0.60
N GLU A 481 26.42 30.84 1.09
CA GLU A 481 25.64 31.62 2.07
C GLU A 481 25.86 31.22 3.53
N LYS A 482 26.64 30.17 3.82
CA LYS A 482 27.02 29.81 5.19
C LYS A 482 28.52 29.52 5.26
N ASN A 483 29.24 30.33 6.04
CA ASN A 483 30.59 30.03 6.53
C ASN A 483 30.57 28.76 7.41
N PHE A 484 30.52 27.58 6.78
CA PHE A 484 30.67 26.29 7.44
C PHE A 484 31.82 25.53 6.80
N PHE A 485 32.93 25.48 7.52
CA PHE A 485 34.13 24.63 7.36
C PHE A 485 34.50 24.24 5.92
N VAL A 486 35.41 25.02 5.34
CA VAL A 486 36.40 24.47 4.42
C VAL A 486 37.27 23.53 5.26
N ALA A 487 37.15 22.21 5.04
CA ALA A 487 38.12 21.27 5.57
C ALA A 487 39.45 21.54 4.86
N SER A 488 40.41 22.09 5.60
CA SER A 488 41.83 22.09 5.25
C SER A 488 42.35 20.66 5.08
N GLU A 489 43.50 20.52 4.44
CA GLU A 489 44.24 19.31 4.00
C GLU A 489 44.52 18.17 5.01
N ASN A 490 43.71 17.98 6.07
CA ASN A 490 43.82 16.85 7.00
C ASN A 490 42.44 16.26 7.33
N SER A 491 41.91 15.45 6.42
CA SER A 491 40.68 14.64 6.60
C SER A 491 40.92 13.39 7.46
N ALA A 492 41.50 13.56 8.65
CA ALA A 492 41.76 12.49 9.63
C ALA A 492 41.06 12.71 10.99
N ASP A 493 40.44 13.88 11.21
CA ASP A 493 39.69 14.17 12.43
C ASP A 493 38.33 13.46 12.40
N GLY A 494 38.20 12.43 13.23
CA GLY A 494 36.98 11.63 13.40
C GLY A 494 37.15 10.11 13.21
N LEU A 495 38.27 9.65 12.64
CA LEU A 495 38.57 8.22 12.52
C LEU A 495 39.35 7.72 13.74
N ASP A 496 38.93 6.59 14.32
CA ASP A 496 39.71 5.88 15.33
C ASP A 496 40.98 5.22 14.75
N THR A 497 41.84 4.68 15.60
CA THR A 497 43.13 4.08 15.20
C THR A 497 42.96 2.93 14.19
N GLU A 498 41.92 2.11 14.32
CA GLU A 498 41.69 0.96 13.43
C GLU A 498 41.03 1.41 12.11
N GLN A 499 40.10 2.35 12.16
CA GLN A 499 39.50 2.97 10.98
C GLN A 499 40.57 3.71 10.15
N ARG A 500 41.52 4.41 10.78
CA ARG A 500 42.66 5.03 10.09
C ARG A 500 43.52 4.00 9.37
N LYS A 501 43.79 2.84 9.98
CA LYS A 501 44.53 1.75 9.32
C LYS A 501 43.77 1.22 8.11
N ALA A 502 42.46 0.98 8.24
CA ALA A 502 41.59 0.50 7.16
C ALA A 502 41.51 1.48 5.98
N VAL A 503 41.39 2.79 6.27
CA VAL A 503 41.37 3.87 5.26
C VAL A 503 42.73 4.09 4.61
N SER A 504 43.83 3.83 5.32
CA SER A 504 45.20 4.01 4.82
C SER A 504 45.72 2.83 3.99
N MET A 505 45.02 1.69 4.01
CA MET A 505 45.35 0.54 3.17
C MET A 505 44.83 0.77 1.75
N LEU A 506 45.74 0.78 0.76
CA LEU A 506 45.44 1.26 -0.59
C LEU A 506 45.63 0.18 -1.66
N ARG A 507 46.07 -1.02 -1.30
CA ARG A 507 46.30 -2.14 -2.21
C ARG A 507 45.95 -3.45 -1.53
N GLY A 508 45.57 -4.43 -2.34
CA GLY A 508 45.25 -5.78 -1.89
C GLY A 508 43.87 -5.90 -1.22
N PRO A 509 43.42 -7.13 -0.97
CA PRO A 509 42.15 -7.40 -0.31
C PRO A 509 42.17 -6.90 1.13
N LEU A 510 41.11 -6.19 1.53
CA LEU A 510 40.87 -5.79 2.92
C LEU A 510 39.51 -6.32 3.38
N LEU A 511 39.50 -7.01 4.52
CA LEU A 511 38.29 -7.36 5.26
C LEU A 511 38.18 -6.47 6.50
N ILE A 512 37.10 -5.70 6.59
CA ILE A 512 36.79 -4.87 7.77
C ILE A 512 35.78 -5.63 8.64
N LEU A 513 36.26 -6.26 9.70
CA LEU A 513 35.42 -6.90 10.71
C LEU A 513 35.04 -5.88 11.78
N ALA A 514 33.77 -5.48 11.83
CA ALA A 514 33.32 -4.57 12.87
C ALA A 514 31.85 -4.79 13.25
N GLY A 515 31.54 -4.61 14.54
CA GLY A 515 30.20 -4.81 15.09
C GLY A 515 29.20 -3.72 14.66
N PRO A 516 27.91 -3.87 14.99
CA PRO A 516 26.91 -2.82 14.75
C PRO A 516 27.34 -1.48 15.37
N GLY A 517 27.11 -0.36 14.68
CA GLY A 517 27.42 0.99 15.18
C GLY A 517 28.90 1.41 15.16
N SER A 518 29.82 0.55 14.71
CA SER A 518 31.28 0.81 14.65
C SER A 518 31.74 1.70 13.49
N GLY A 519 30.82 2.21 12.67
CA GLY A 519 31.15 3.08 11.54
C GLY A 519 31.69 2.39 10.28
N LYS A 520 31.38 1.10 10.01
CA LYS A 520 31.80 0.36 8.80
C LYS A 520 31.61 1.15 7.50
N THR A 521 30.38 1.59 7.23
CA THR A 521 30.04 2.38 6.04
C THR A 521 30.76 3.72 6.00
N PHE A 522 31.05 4.33 7.17
CA PHE A 522 31.83 5.57 7.25
C PHE A 522 33.29 5.33 6.84
N THR A 523 33.90 4.26 7.36
CA THR A 523 35.25 3.82 6.99
C THR A 523 35.38 3.52 5.49
N LEU A 524 34.41 2.82 4.89
CA LEU A 524 34.38 2.57 3.44
C LEU A 524 34.26 3.86 2.62
N THR A 525 33.37 4.77 3.02
CA THR A 525 33.18 6.07 2.38
C THR A 525 34.47 6.90 2.41
N MET A 526 35.09 7.01 3.59
CA MET A 526 36.34 7.77 3.76
C MET A 526 37.50 7.15 2.98
N ARG A 527 37.54 5.82 2.87
CA ARG A 527 38.53 5.13 2.03
C ARG A 527 38.37 5.46 0.55
N ILE A 528 37.15 5.43 0.01
CA ILE A 528 36.88 5.82 -1.39
C ILE A 528 37.28 7.28 -1.61
N ALA A 529 36.88 8.18 -0.71
CA ALA A 529 37.24 9.58 -0.81
C ALA A 529 38.76 9.80 -0.82
N ARG A 530 39.50 9.06 0.02
CA ARG A 530 40.95 9.16 0.08
C ARG A 530 41.66 8.59 -1.15
N LEU A 531 41.13 7.54 -1.76
CA LEU A 531 41.63 7.04 -3.04
C LEU A 531 41.54 8.11 -4.13
N ILE A 532 40.46 8.89 -4.14
CA ILE A 532 40.25 9.94 -5.12
C ILE A 532 41.09 11.19 -4.80
N LEU A 533 41.06 11.69 -3.57
CA LEU A 533 41.75 12.91 -3.17
C LEU A 533 43.27 12.75 -3.07
N ASP A 534 43.74 11.74 -2.32
CA ASP A 534 45.17 11.62 -2.02
C ASP A 534 45.93 10.89 -3.13
N ARG A 535 45.26 9.95 -3.81
CA ARG A 535 45.87 9.08 -4.82
C ARG A 535 45.44 9.39 -6.25
N HIS A 536 44.58 10.40 -6.44
CA HIS A 536 44.14 10.86 -7.75
C HIS A 536 43.54 9.72 -8.60
N VAL A 537 42.92 8.73 -7.93
CA VAL A 537 42.19 7.66 -8.61
C VAL A 537 40.98 8.28 -9.30
N LYS A 538 40.77 7.92 -10.56
CA LYS A 538 39.58 8.37 -11.31
C LYS A 538 38.31 7.85 -10.61
N PRO A 539 37.33 8.70 -10.30
CA PRO A 539 36.13 8.29 -9.57
C PRO A 539 35.38 7.12 -10.22
N GLU A 540 35.37 7.04 -11.55
CA GLU A 540 34.71 5.99 -12.31
C GLU A 540 35.36 4.61 -12.10
N LYS A 541 36.60 4.58 -11.59
CA LYS A 541 37.35 3.37 -11.23
C LYS A 541 37.05 2.86 -9.82
N CYS A 542 36.25 3.58 -9.03
CA CYS A 542 35.88 3.21 -7.66
C CYS A 542 34.42 2.73 -7.62
N LEU A 543 34.18 1.43 -7.58
CA LEU A 543 32.85 0.85 -7.42
C LEU A 543 32.51 0.66 -5.94
N ALA A 544 31.33 1.12 -5.53
CA ALA A 544 30.75 0.77 -4.25
C ALA A 544 29.46 -0.03 -4.44
N VAL A 545 29.41 -1.20 -3.82
CA VAL A 545 28.27 -2.12 -3.87
C VAL A 545 27.68 -2.27 -2.47
N THR A 546 26.35 -2.12 -2.36
CA THR A 546 25.63 -2.31 -1.10
C THR A 546 24.54 -3.36 -1.23
N PHE A 547 24.05 -3.87 -0.09
CA PHE A 547 22.92 -4.78 -0.08
C PHE A 547 21.58 -4.05 -0.34
N THR A 548 21.40 -2.86 0.26
CA THR A 548 20.16 -2.08 0.16
C THR A 548 20.35 -0.78 -0.62
N ARG A 549 19.27 -0.32 -1.28
CA ARG A 549 19.23 1.01 -1.93
C ARG A 549 19.46 2.15 -0.93
N ARG A 550 18.97 2.00 0.29
CA ARG A 550 19.18 2.97 1.39
C ARG A 550 20.67 3.12 1.72
N ALA A 551 21.40 2.02 1.85
CA ALA A 551 22.84 2.06 2.13
C ALA A 551 23.63 2.69 0.96
N ALA A 552 23.24 2.42 -0.29
CA ALA A 552 23.84 3.07 -1.47
C ALA A 552 23.62 4.59 -1.44
N GLU A 553 22.41 5.03 -1.11
CA GLU A 553 22.08 6.45 -1.06
C GLU A 553 22.76 7.17 0.12
N GLU A 554 22.79 6.53 1.28
CA GLU A 554 23.52 7.06 2.44
C GLU A 554 25.01 7.20 2.15
N MET A 555 25.62 6.21 1.48
CA MET A 555 27.02 6.28 1.05
C MET A 555 27.24 7.41 0.03
N ARG A 556 26.33 7.57 -0.93
CA ARG A 556 26.36 8.68 -1.91
C ARG A 556 26.34 10.02 -1.21
N LEU A 557 25.39 10.24 -0.29
CA LEU A 557 25.29 11.49 0.49
C LEU A 557 26.55 11.78 1.31
N ARG A 558 27.19 10.75 1.86
CA ARG A 558 28.45 10.91 2.59
C ARG A 558 29.62 11.26 1.66
N LEU A 559 29.71 10.65 0.49
CA LEU A 559 30.73 10.97 -0.51
C LEU A 559 30.56 12.37 -1.09
N VAL A 560 29.33 12.81 -1.35
CA VAL A 560 29.02 14.19 -1.81
C VAL A 560 29.57 15.22 -0.82
N LYS A 561 29.43 14.99 0.49
CA LYS A 561 29.96 15.89 1.53
C LYS A 561 31.49 16.04 1.50
N VAL A 562 32.20 15.01 1.04
CA VAL A 562 33.68 14.97 1.06
C VAL A 562 34.28 15.33 -0.30
N LEU A 563 33.63 14.94 -1.40
CA LEU A 563 34.16 15.03 -2.76
C LEU A 563 33.41 16.01 -3.67
N GLY A 564 32.27 16.55 -3.21
CA GLY A 564 31.40 17.40 -4.02
C GLY A 564 30.97 16.73 -5.33
N ASP A 565 30.99 17.49 -6.42
CA ASP A 565 30.63 17.07 -7.78
C ASP A 565 31.42 15.84 -8.27
N THR A 566 32.63 15.61 -7.73
CA THR A 566 33.46 14.46 -8.09
C THR A 566 32.81 13.13 -7.70
N SER A 567 31.92 13.14 -6.69
CA SER A 567 31.22 11.94 -6.22
C SER A 567 30.19 11.38 -7.21
N GLU A 568 29.66 12.20 -8.13
CA GLU A 568 28.65 11.77 -9.12
C GLU A 568 29.20 10.72 -10.08
N LYS A 569 30.51 10.78 -10.33
CA LYS A 569 31.24 9.86 -11.21
C LYS A 569 31.55 8.52 -10.56
N ILE A 570 31.28 8.36 -9.25
CA ILE A 570 31.51 7.13 -8.51
C ILE A 570 30.30 6.20 -8.71
N PRO A 571 30.48 5.01 -9.30
CA PRO A 571 29.40 4.03 -9.40
C PRO A 571 29.06 3.49 -8.00
N ILE A 572 27.89 3.88 -7.47
CA ILE A 572 27.36 3.41 -6.18
C ILE A 572 26.00 2.75 -6.43
N MET A 573 25.92 1.45 -6.21
CA MET A 573 24.76 0.65 -6.61
C MET A 573 24.54 -0.56 -5.69
N THR A 574 23.35 -1.16 -5.76
CA THR A 574 23.14 -2.48 -5.15
C THR A 574 23.71 -3.59 -6.02
N LEU A 575 23.90 -4.80 -5.48
CA LEU A 575 24.30 -5.98 -6.27
C LEU A 575 23.38 -6.22 -7.47
N HIS A 576 22.07 -6.10 -7.27
CA HIS A 576 21.08 -6.29 -8.34
C HIS A 576 21.11 -5.18 -9.38
N ALA A 577 21.37 -3.93 -8.97
CA ALA A 577 21.54 -2.82 -9.90
C ALA A 577 22.83 -2.97 -10.73
N LEU A 578 23.90 -3.52 -10.15
CA LEU A 578 25.12 -3.88 -10.88
C LEU A 578 24.84 -5.00 -11.89
N GLY A 579 24.16 -6.07 -11.48
CA GLY A 579 23.75 -7.16 -12.36
C GLY A 579 22.87 -6.67 -13.51
N TYR A 580 21.87 -5.83 -13.22
CA TYR A 580 21.03 -5.19 -14.22
C TYR A 580 21.85 -4.34 -15.20
N SER A 581 22.75 -3.47 -14.73
CA SER A 581 23.58 -2.63 -15.59
C SER A 581 24.44 -3.45 -16.54
N ILE A 582 25.05 -4.55 -16.05
CA ILE A 582 25.88 -5.43 -16.86
C ILE A 582 25.04 -6.18 -17.89
N LEU A 583 23.91 -6.74 -17.48
CA LEU A 583 23.03 -7.49 -18.39
C LEU A 583 22.35 -6.56 -19.41
N ASN A 584 22.04 -5.32 -19.05
CA ASN A 584 21.43 -4.37 -19.98
C ASN A 584 22.42 -3.95 -21.07
N GLU A 585 23.71 -3.95 -20.76
CA GLU A 585 24.76 -3.63 -21.73
C GLU A 585 25.20 -4.87 -22.55
N PHE A 586 25.38 -6.01 -21.89
CA PHE A 586 26.01 -7.20 -22.49
C PHE A 586 25.08 -8.40 -22.63
N GLY A 587 23.83 -8.31 -22.19
CA GLY A 587 22.87 -9.42 -22.20
C GLY A 587 22.54 -9.94 -23.60
N HIS A 588 22.75 -9.14 -24.65
CA HIS A 588 22.61 -9.56 -26.04
C HIS A 588 23.53 -10.73 -26.41
N TYR A 589 24.69 -10.88 -25.75
CA TYR A 589 25.56 -12.06 -25.92
C TYR A 589 24.95 -13.37 -25.41
N MET A 590 23.91 -13.27 -24.58
CA MET A 590 23.12 -14.39 -24.05
C MET A 590 21.74 -14.48 -24.72
N GLY A 591 21.49 -13.69 -25.77
CA GLY A 591 20.19 -13.62 -26.44
C GLY A 591 19.12 -12.88 -25.64
N LEU A 592 19.49 -12.13 -24.59
CA LEU A 592 18.55 -11.32 -23.82
C LEU A 592 18.16 -10.06 -24.60
N SER A 593 16.89 -9.68 -24.47
CA SER A 593 16.36 -8.42 -25.03
C SER A 593 16.88 -7.22 -24.22
N THR A 594 17.23 -6.14 -24.91
CA THR A 594 17.64 -4.87 -24.29
C THR A 594 16.74 -3.74 -24.82
N PRO A 595 16.17 -2.87 -23.97
CA PRO A 595 16.33 -2.82 -22.51
C PRO A 595 15.70 -4.03 -21.80
N LEU A 596 16.30 -4.44 -20.68
CA LEU A 596 15.81 -5.57 -19.90
C LEU A 596 14.48 -5.23 -19.21
N ARG A 597 13.49 -6.11 -19.36
CA ARG A 597 12.25 -6.07 -18.58
C ARG A 597 12.36 -6.99 -17.37
N VAL A 598 12.41 -6.38 -16.17
CA VAL A 598 12.44 -7.10 -14.89
C VAL A 598 11.02 -7.33 -14.40
N LEU A 599 10.70 -8.58 -14.06
CA LEU A 599 9.40 -8.97 -13.51
C LEU A 599 9.26 -8.56 -12.05
N SER A 600 8.06 -8.08 -11.71
CA SER A 600 7.60 -8.00 -10.33
C SER A 600 7.30 -9.39 -9.76
N GLU A 601 7.29 -9.51 -8.44
CA GLU A 601 6.88 -10.74 -7.75
C GLU A 601 5.43 -11.15 -8.08
N PHE A 602 4.56 -10.18 -8.37
CA PHE A 602 3.19 -10.46 -8.82
C PHE A 602 3.17 -11.12 -10.20
N GLU A 603 3.92 -10.57 -11.17
CA GLU A 603 3.99 -11.14 -12.52
C GLU A 603 4.65 -12.52 -12.51
N LYS A 604 5.70 -12.70 -11.70
CA LYS A 604 6.34 -14.01 -11.46
C LYS A 604 5.33 -15.03 -10.95
N ASN A 605 4.50 -14.67 -9.96
CA ASN A 605 3.43 -15.53 -9.46
C ASN A 605 2.40 -15.89 -10.52
N LEU A 606 1.97 -14.93 -11.34
CA LEU A 606 1.00 -15.17 -12.42
C LEU A 606 1.55 -16.14 -13.48
N ILE A 607 2.84 -16.02 -13.80
CA ILE A 607 3.53 -16.91 -14.74
C ILE A 607 3.60 -18.34 -14.16
N PHE A 608 3.90 -18.49 -12.88
CA PHE A 608 3.92 -19.81 -12.22
C PHE A 608 2.54 -20.48 -12.25
N GLN A 609 1.47 -19.74 -11.95
CA GLN A 609 0.10 -20.25 -12.04
C GLN A 609 -0.22 -20.73 -13.46
N LYS A 610 0.13 -19.91 -14.46
CA LYS A 610 -0.15 -20.21 -15.88
C LYS A 610 0.65 -21.40 -16.42
N LEU A 611 1.94 -21.50 -16.07
CA LEU A 611 2.85 -22.50 -16.63
C LEU A 611 2.78 -23.85 -15.92
N ILE A 612 2.63 -23.82 -14.60
CA ILE A 612 2.75 -25.02 -13.77
C ILE A 612 1.36 -25.51 -13.32
N GLY A 613 0.31 -24.69 -13.45
CA GLY A 613 -1.05 -25.05 -13.07
C GLY A 613 -1.25 -25.11 -11.54
N VAL A 614 -0.47 -24.33 -10.80
CA VAL A 614 -0.48 -24.30 -9.32
C VAL A 614 -1.35 -23.17 -8.79
N THR A 615 -1.88 -23.34 -7.59
CA THR A 615 -2.55 -22.25 -6.87
C THR A 615 -1.56 -21.14 -6.49
N PRO A 616 -2.01 -19.90 -6.19
CA PRO A 616 -1.12 -18.82 -5.77
C PRO A 616 -0.21 -19.19 -4.57
N ALA A 617 -0.76 -19.91 -3.58
CA ALA A 617 -0.02 -20.32 -2.39
C ALA A 617 1.03 -21.40 -2.70
N GLU A 618 0.71 -22.36 -3.56
CA GLU A 618 1.66 -23.37 -4.03
C GLU A 618 2.74 -22.74 -4.91
N GLY A 619 2.38 -21.78 -5.77
CA GLY A 619 3.29 -20.98 -6.57
C GLY A 619 4.32 -20.26 -5.72
N MET A 620 3.89 -19.59 -4.64
CA MET A 620 4.80 -18.93 -3.69
C MET A 620 5.73 -19.91 -2.99
N LYS A 621 5.24 -21.08 -2.55
CA LYS A 621 6.09 -22.13 -1.93
C LYS A 621 7.15 -22.65 -2.91
N LEU A 622 6.76 -22.89 -4.16
CA LEU A 622 7.67 -23.34 -5.22
C LEU A 622 8.71 -22.26 -5.57
N GLN A 623 8.29 -21.00 -5.66
CA GLN A 623 9.21 -19.88 -5.89
C GLN A 623 10.22 -19.72 -4.76
N LYS A 624 9.81 -19.89 -3.50
CA LYS A 624 10.73 -19.84 -2.36
C LYS A 624 11.76 -20.98 -2.43
N LYS A 625 11.32 -22.21 -2.74
CA LYS A 625 12.22 -23.34 -2.95
C LYS A 625 13.19 -23.07 -4.11
N LEU A 626 12.67 -22.52 -5.21
CA LEU A 626 13.46 -22.22 -6.39
C LEU A 626 14.48 -21.12 -6.15
N SER A 627 14.09 -20.01 -5.51
CA SER A 627 15.00 -18.92 -5.13
C SER A 627 16.10 -19.43 -4.21
N ASN A 628 15.78 -20.28 -3.22
CA ASN A 628 16.80 -20.92 -2.39
C ASN A 628 17.77 -21.80 -3.21
N LEU A 629 17.27 -22.57 -4.18
CA LEU A 629 18.09 -23.42 -5.04
C LEU A 629 19.03 -22.58 -5.94
N ILE A 630 18.51 -21.49 -6.52
CA ILE A 630 19.28 -20.55 -7.32
C ILE A 630 20.37 -19.91 -6.46
N ARG A 631 20.02 -19.37 -5.29
CA ARG A 631 20.93 -18.64 -4.39
C ARG A 631 22.04 -19.51 -3.80
N THR A 632 21.80 -20.82 -3.65
CA THR A 632 22.79 -21.77 -3.11
C THR A 632 23.68 -22.41 -4.18
N GLY A 633 23.46 -22.12 -5.47
CA GLY A 633 24.23 -22.73 -6.56
C GLY A 633 24.07 -24.25 -6.66
N GLY A 634 22.93 -24.78 -6.19
CA GLY A 634 22.67 -26.21 -6.14
C GLY A 634 22.74 -26.88 -7.52
N LYS A 635 23.30 -28.09 -7.59
CA LYS A 635 23.27 -28.88 -8.83
C LYS A 635 21.84 -29.31 -9.12
N LEU A 636 21.34 -28.92 -10.28
CA LEU A 636 20.04 -29.33 -10.80
C LEU A 636 20.08 -30.82 -11.16
N ASP A 637 19.45 -31.67 -10.36
CA ASP A 637 19.21 -33.06 -10.74
C ASP A 637 18.16 -33.13 -11.85
N ALA A 638 18.41 -33.91 -12.90
CA ALA A 638 17.54 -33.96 -14.08
C ALA A 638 16.19 -34.61 -13.79
N ASP A 639 16.10 -35.47 -12.76
CA ASP A 639 14.90 -36.20 -12.36
C ASP A 639 14.11 -35.50 -11.23
N ASP A 640 14.56 -34.33 -10.75
CA ASP A 640 13.87 -33.55 -9.73
C ASP A 640 12.77 -32.64 -10.32
N GLU A 641 11.61 -32.64 -9.68
CA GLU A 641 10.42 -31.89 -10.09
C GLU A 641 10.70 -30.38 -10.14
N ILE A 642 11.47 -29.86 -9.17
CA ILE A 642 11.82 -28.43 -9.08
C ILE A 642 12.73 -28.03 -10.23
N THR A 643 13.68 -28.90 -10.63
CA THR A 643 14.53 -28.67 -11.81
C THR A 643 13.70 -28.57 -13.08
N ARG A 644 12.70 -29.45 -13.27
CA ARG A 644 11.83 -29.40 -14.45
C ARG A 644 11.00 -28.11 -14.50
N ILE A 645 10.44 -27.70 -13.35
CA ILE A 645 9.70 -26.44 -13.21
C ILE A 645 10.61 -25.25 -13.53
N TYR A 646 11.83 -25.26 -13.01
CA TYR A 646 12.81 -24.20 -13.28
C TYR A 646 13.13 -24.07 -14.76
N ARG A 647 13.35 -25.20 -15.47
CA ARG A 647 13.63 -25.19 -16.91
C ARG A 647 12.47 -24.60 -17.70
N LEU A 648 11.23 -25.05 -17.43
CA LEU A 648 10.03 -24.52 -18.08
C LEU A 648 9.86 -23.01 -17.83
N TYR A 649 10.08 -22.58 -16.60
CA TYR A 649 10.02 -21.17 -16.23
C TYR A 649 11.09 -20.34 -16.95
N ARG A 650 12.36 -20.81 -16.98
CA ARG A 650 13.46 -20.13 -17.67
C ARG A 650 13.25 -20.05 -19.18
N GLU A 651 12.76 -21.13 -19.80
CA GLU A 651 12.39 -21.13 -21.22
C GLU A 651 11.30 -20.10 -21.51
N TYR A 652 10.29 -20.00 -20.64
CA TYR A 652 9.25 -19.00 -20.78
C TYR A 652 9.80 -17.57 -20.68
N LEU A 653 10.63 -17.29 -19.67
CA LEU A 653 11.25 -15.98 -19.50
C LEU A 653 12.08 -15.60 -20.73
N ASN A 654 12.93 -16.52 -21.21
CA ASN A 654 13.78 -16.28 -22.37
C ASN A 654 12.96 -16.03 -23.64
N LYS A 655 11.93 -16.85 -23.90
CA LYS A 655 11.03 -16.69 -25.06
C LYS A 655 10.34 -15.32 -25.10
N HIS A 656 10.10 -14.70 -23.94
CA HIS A 656 9.41 -13.42 -23.83
C HIS A 656 10.34 -12.24 -23.52
N GLY A 657 11.67 -12.46 -23.52
CA GLY A 657 12.64 -11.40 -23.21
C GLY A 657 12.53 -10.85 -21.78
N LEU A 658 12.16 -11.69 -20.82
CA LEU A 658 11.92 -11.32 -19.42
C LEU A 658 13.05 -11.79 -18.52
N VAL A 659 13.29 -11.05 -17.44
CA VAL A 659 14.21 -11.43 -16.36
C VAL A 659 13.51 -11.21 -15.03
N ASP A 660 13.76 -12.03 -14.02
CA ASP A 660 13.28 -11.78 -12.65
C ASP A 660 14.42 -11.33 -11.73
N PHE A 661 14.08 -10.96 -10.49
CA PHE A 661 15.04 -10.36 -9.57
C PHE A 661 16.25 -11.29 -9.26
N ASP A 662 15.99 -12.57 -8.95
CA ASP A 662 17.04 -13.60 -8.78
C ASP A 662 17.85 -13.82 -10.08
N GLY A 663 17.20 -13.66 -11.23
CA GLY A 663 17.77 -13.73 -12.56
C GLY A 663 18.87 -12.70 -12.81
N LEU A 664 18.80 -11.51 -12.20
CA LEU A 664 19.79 -10.43 -12.42
C LEU A 664 21.20 -10.83 -11.98
N ILE A 665 21.33 -11.63 -10.93
CA ILE A 665 22.62 -12.10 -10.43
C ILE A 665 23.04 -13.38 -11.17
N SER A 666 22.14 -14.36 -11.23
CA SER A 666 22.45 -15.67 -11.86
C SER A 666 22.81 -15.54 -13.34
N LEU A 667 22.05 -14.76 -14.13
CA LEU A 667 22.38 -14.53 -15.55
C LEU A 667 23.67 -13.74 -15.72
N ALA A 668 24.00 -12.82 -14.81
CA ALA A 668 25.25 -12.07 -14.89
C ALA A 668 26.45 -12.99 -14.62
N VAL A 669 26.31 -13.95 -13.70
CA VAL A 669 27.28 -15.03 -13.49
C VAL A 669 27.41 -15.90 -14.74
N ASP A 670 26.30 -16.38 -15.29
CA ASP A 670 26.28 -17.20 -16.52
C ASP A 670 26.96 -16.49 -17.69
N LEU A 671 26.66 -15.19 -17.87
CA LEU A 671 27.29 -14.33 -18.88
C LEU A 671 28.82 -14.29 -18.71
N PHE A 672 29.31 -14.12 -17.49
CA PHE A 672 30.75 -14.09 -17.21
C PHE A 672 31.44 -15.44 -17.37
N ASP A 673 30.74 -16.55 -17.11
CA ASP A 673 31.24 -17.90 -17.36
C ASP A 673 31.32 -18.20 -18.86
N CYS A 674 30.33 -17.76 -19.63
CA CYS A 674 30.23 -18.02 -21.07
C CYS A 674 31.05 -17.04 -21.93
N LYS A 675 31.29 -15.81 -21.45
CA LYS A 675 31.93 -14.73 -22.23
C LYS A 675 33.07 -14.09 -21.44
N ASP A 676 34.25 -14.69 -21.56
CA ASP A 676 35.45 -14.19 -20.89
C ASP A 676 35.83 -12.78 -21.34
N GLU A 677 35.53 -12.36 -22.58
CA GLU A 677 35.77 -10.99 -23.03
C GLU A 677 34.94 -9.96 -22.23
N VAL A 678 33.65 -10.25 -22.01
CA VAL A 678 32.75 -9.38 -21.23
C VAL A 678 33.24 -9.29 -19.78
N ARG A 679 33.63 -10.42 -19.21
CA ARG A 679 34.22 -10.48 -17.86
C ARG A 679 35.47 -9.61 -17.74
N LYS A 680 36.39 -9.67 -18.71
CA LYS A 680 37.60 -8.85 -18.76
C LYS A 680 37.28 -7.35 -18.89
N ILE A 681 36.29 -7.00 -19.71
CA ILE A 681 35.84 -5.60 -19.88
C ILE A 681 35.31 -5.05 -18.56
N VAL A 682 34.38 -5.77 -17.90
CA VAL A 682 33.78 -5.31 -16.64
C VAL A 682 34.82 -5.22 -15.53
N ARG A 683 35.71 -6.22 -15.40
CA ARG A 683 36.85 -6.18 -14.46
C ARG A 683 37.73 -4.95 -14.69
N GLY A 684 38.03 -4.63 -15.95
CA GLY A 684 38.84 -3.47 -16.31
C GLY A 684 38.21 -2.12 -16.01
N ARG A 685 36.91 -2.05 -15.66
CA ARG A 685 36.22 -0.79 -15.31
C ARG A 685 36.53 -0.32 -13.91
N TYR A 686 36.77 -1.23 -12.97
CA TYR A 686 36.87 -0.90 -11.56
C TYR A 686 38.20 -1.38 -11.01
N ASP A 687 39.03 -0.43 -10.59
CA ASP A 687 40.33 -0.72 -9.99
C ASP A 687 40.18 -0.92 -8.46
N PHE A 688 39.13 -0.34 -7.88
CA PHE A 688 38.80 -0.44 -6.46
C PHE A 688 37.32 -0.77 -6.29
N ILE A 689 37.04 -1.88 -5.61
CA ILE A 689 35.67 -2.34 -5.35
C ILE A 689 35.47 -2.43 -3.84
N SER A 690 34.44 -1.75 -3.34
CA SER A 690 34.01 -1.79 -1.93
C SER A 690 32.66 -2.48 -1.87
N VAL A 691 32.52 -3.47 -0.98
CA VAL A 691 31.25 -4.16 -0.73
C VAL A 691 30.84 -3.94 0.71
N ASP A 692 29.69 -3.30 0.94
CA ASP A 692 29.11 -3.10 2.26
C ASP A 692 28.14 -4.24 2.61
N GLU A 693 27.97 -4.50 3.91
CA GLU A 693 27.13 -5.59 4.44
C GLU A 693 27.46 -6.98 3.87
N PHE A 694 28.76 -7.27 3.76
CA PHE A 694 29.26 -8.53 3.21
C PHE A 694 28.77 -9.79 3.95
N GLN A 695 28.34 -9.65 5.22
CA GLN A 695 27.77 -10.76 5.97
C GLN A 695 26.40 -11.24 5.47
N ASP A 696 25.70 -10.41 4.68
CA ASP A 696 24.33 -10.69 4.23
C ASP A 696 24.27 -11.25 2.79
N ILE A 697 25.44 -11.52 2.17
CA ILE A 697 25.52 -12.06 0.82
C ILE A 697 25.34 -13.58 0.79
N ASP A 698 24.65 -14.09 -0.23
CA ASP A 698 24.58 -15.53 -0.50
C ASP A 698 25.70 -16.03 -1.43
N GLU A 699 25.76 -17.34 -1.67
CA GLU A 699 26.80 -18.00 -2.46
C GLU A 699 26.85 -17.48 -3.90
N MET A 700 25.69 -17.27 -4.54
CA MET A 700 25.64 -16.73 -5.91
C MET A 700 26.08 -15.28 -5.98
N GLN A 701 25.67 -14.45 -5.02
CA GLN A 701 26.14 -13.07 -4.91
C GLN A 701 27.64 -13.00 -4.64
N TYR A 702 28.16 -13.87 -3.78
CA TYR A 702 29.59 -14.00 -3.52
C TYR A 702 30.36 -14.41 -4.78
N ARG A 703 29.85 -15.40 -5.53
CA ARG A 703 30.42 -15.82 -6.82
C ARG A 703 30.40 -14.69 -7.84
N PHE A 704 29.30 -13.94 -7.93
CA PHE A 704 29.18 -12.77 -8.79
C PHE A 704 30.23 -11.72 -8.43
N ILE A 705 30.39 -11.38 -7.14
CA ILE A 705 31.42 -10.46 -6.67
C ILE A 705 32.81 -10.97 -7.08
N LYS A 706 33.15 -12.24 -6.85
CA LYS A 706 34.42 -12.83 -7.29
C LYS A 706 34.67 -12.72 -8.78
N LEU A 707 33.62 -12.89 -9.60
CA LEU A 707 33.74 -12.74 -11.05
C LEU A 707 33.97 -11.28 -11.44
N VAL A 708 33.40 -10.32 -10.73
CA VAL A 708 33.63 -8.88 -10.95
C VAL A 708 35.01 -8.43 -10.44
N THR A 709 35.49 -8.98 -9.32
CA THR A 709 36.76 -8.57 -8.69
C THR A 709 37.98 -9.27 -9.30
N GLY A 710 37.84 -10.54 -9.71
CA GLY A 710 38.96 -11.39 -10.14
C GLY A 710 39.73 -12.04 -8.99
N GLU A 711 40.78 -12.79 -9.32
CA GLU A 711 41.78 -13.25 -8.36
C GLU A 711 42.73 -12.09 -8.06
N HIS A 712 42.86 -11.72 -6.77
CA HIS A 712 43.64 -10.59 -6.28
C HIS A 712 44.91 -11.02 -5.57
#